data_AF-A0A7J6Y0F8-F1
#
_entry.id   AF-A0A7J6Y0F8-F1
#
_cell.length_a   1.000
_cell.length_b   1.000
_cell.length_c   1.000
_cell.angle_alpha   90.00
_cell.angle_beta   90.00
_cell.angle_gamma   90.00
#
_symmetry.space_group_name_H-M   'P 1'
#
loop_
_entity.id
_entity.type
_entity.pdbx_description
1 polymer ?
#
loop_
_entity_poly.entity_id
_entity_poly.type
_entity_poly.pdbx_seq_one_letter_code
_entity_poly.pdbx_strand_id
1 'polypeptide(L)'
;MLSRVAAVKAPRTHNRRRVTGSSGRRREGRESEPQRPNMSRRVFTSAVLLLLVVMMCCGSGGAASADEKQSEADPNFEWNDIPKDVTVESLGVPGLVKVGSDVFAVAEAQCKKDEKEDFFTGIASQLLTMDKDNGPEEVLKDVKDTQFLEEGTSTEEENRVDVSRPTAVVKENDIYMLVGKHSHENLAECKAASDAVKSGLLLVKGQVVGGTGNNRIHWKETDGLPCTLGDQHNSLKQLIGSGGSGVKMNDGTLVFPVEGTKNDGKTVSLILYPKDAVGGKLSKGTSDGGCRVPSVVEWKEGKLMMMTACDDGRRRVYESVDKGDLWTEALGTLSRVWSSKKVGSEKAVRSGFITAKIEDRDVMLVTLPVYANKADKEVNVKGRLHLWLTDNTHIVDIGPVSVEGDDEVAASSLLYKSGDNNELIALYEKKKGEGEKPSGMVSVRLTAQLQRVKDVLATWKKVDERVSQVCPTSLALKDPSADTDCSAGKITAGLVGFLSGNFSDNKWRDEYLGVDATVKGGAAEATKTSDGVTFQGAWAEWPVGAQGENQLYHFANYKFTLVATVSIDGVPEGDTPIPLMGVKRMNGVKSTVLLGLSYNNREKKLELLSSGGKASELSSNWKPGKTHQVAIVLQNGIQGFVYVDGRRVEGAPFDMKDKGSKGISHFYIGGDGGSAWSRQDVPVTVTNVLLYNRPLSDNELTALNTIKLSIPQTAEAGETDEGTALDGGAHGDASNYCGSGLLPSLLLLLGLWVFAAP
;
A
#
# COMPACT_ATOMS: atom_id res chain seq x y z
N MET A 1 -45.75 5.63 44.18
CA MET A 1 -44.31 5.91 44.00
C MET A 1 -43.85 5.20 42.74
N LEU A 2 -43.67 5.94 41.66
CA LEU A 2 -43.36 5.48 40.30
C LEU A 2 -43.03 6.73 39.47
N SER A 3 -42.11 6.65 38.51
CA SER A 3 -42.40 6.86 37.07
C SER A 3 -41.14 7.14 36.24
N ARG A 4 -41.27 6.90 34.94
CA ARG A 4 -40.31 7.12 33.86
C ARG A 4 -40.03 8.61 33.65
N VAL A 5 -38.84 8.95 33.12
CA VAL A 5 -38.57 10.25 32.49
C VAL A 5 -38.20 10.05 31.03
N ALA A 6 -38.89 10.76 30.13
CA ALA A 6 -38.53 10.88 28.73
C ALA A 6 -38.95 12.27 28.20
N ALA A 7 -37.97 13.12 27.91
CA ALA A 7 -38.07 14.42 27.25
C ALA A 7 -36.63 14.83 26.87
N VAL A 8 -36.21 15.37 25.73
CA VAL A 8 -36.76 16.06 24.53
C VAL A 8 -35.85 17.30 24.29
N LYS A 9 -35.81 17.79 23.05
CA LYS A 9 -34.80 18.70 22.48
C LYS A 9 -34.65 20.07 23.19
N ALA A 10 -33.44 20.64 23.08
CA ALA A 10 -33.07 22.00 23.48
C ALA A 10 -33.82 23.12 22.72
N PRO A 11 -33.74 24.39 23.19
CA PRO A 11 -33.30 25.45 22.26
C PRO A 11 -32.54 26.69 22.85
N ARG A 12 -31.65 27.25 22.00
CA ARG A 12 -31.46 28.70 21.68
C ARG A 12 -30.70 29.73 22.59
N THR A 13 -29.67 30.31 21.94
CA THR A 13 -29.34 31.77 21.76
C THR A 13 -28.67 32.66 22.84
N HIS A 14 -27.45 33.11 22.47
CA HIS A 14 -26.89 34.48 22.47
C HIS A 14 -27.10 35.47 23.65
N ASN A 15 -25.97 35.94 24.18
CA ASN A 15 -25.54 37.37 24.17
C ASN A 15 -24.01 37.45 24.46
N ARG A 16 -23.35 38.62 24.47
CA ARG A 16 -22.87 39.52 23.40
C ARG A 16 -22.04 40.63 24.09
N ARG A 17 -20.89 41.07 23.52
CA ARG A 17 -20.04 42.24 23.93
C ARG A 17 -19.23 42.08 25.25
N ARG A 18 -18.13 42.81 25.52
CA ARG A 18 -17.56 44.04 24.89
C ARG A 18 -16.01 44.16 25.10
N VAL A 19 -15.24 44.59 24.07
CA VAL A 19 -14.12 45.62 24.08
C VAL A 19 -12.87 45.40 25.01
N THR A 20 -11.61 45.78 24.72
CA THR A 20 -10.88 46.67 23.75
C THR A 20 -9.61 45.93 23.23
N GLY A 21 -8.99 46.20 22.06
CA GLY A 21 -8.05 47.32 21.73
C GLY A 21 -6.59 47.02 22.13
N SER A 22 -5.49 47.35 21.41
CA SER A 22 -5.24 47.95 20.08
C SER A 22 -3.82 47.53 19.60
N SER A 23 -3.41 47.58 18.33
CA SER A 23 -3.03 48.77 17.55
C SER A 23 -2.57 48.35 16.13
N GLY A 24 -2.79 49.15 15.07
CA GLY A 24 -1.72 49.84 14.33
C GLY A 24 -1.14 48.99 13.15
N ARG A 25 -1.01 49.45 11.90
CA ARG A 25 -1.02 50.81 11.33
C ARG A 25 -1.36 50.78 9.82
N ARG A 26 -2.24 51.69 9.38
CA ARG A 26 -2.30 52.50 8.11
C ARG A 26 -1.39 52.08 6.92
N ARG A 27 -1.75 52.20 5.63
CA ARG A 27 -2.75 53.02 4.86
C ARG A 27 -2.66 52.58 3.35
N GLU A 28 -3.43 53.00 2.33
CA GLU A 28 -4.70 53.72 2.04
C GLU A 28 -5.04 53.42 0.53
N GLY A 29 -6.22 53.61 -0.06
CA GLY A 29 -7.58 53.89 0.42
C GLY A 29 -8.50 54.51 -0.66
N ARG A 30 -9.83 54.51 -0.42
CA ARG A 30 -10.93 55.21 -1.15
C ARG A 30 -11.24 54.68 -2.57
N GLU A 31 -12.44 54.79 -3.17
CA GLU A 31 -13.86 55.05 -2.79
C GLU A 31 -14.75 54.67 -4.02
N SER A 32 -16.09 54.54 -4.02
CA SER A 32 -17.15 54.66 -3.00
C SER A 32 -18.34 53.72 -3.31
N GLU A 33 -19.40 53.77 -2.48
CA GLU A 33 -20.79 53.33 -2.79
C GLU A 33 -21.59 54.49 -3.47
N PRO A 34 -22.90 54.39 -3.83
CA PRO A 34 -23.97 53.44 -3.42
C PRO A 34 -24.65 52.72 -4.64
N GLN A 35 -25.84 52.10 -4.63
CA GLN A 35 -26.96 51.97 -3.66
C GLN A 35 -27.83 50.70 -3.94
N ARG A 36 -28.96 50.53 -3.21
CA ARG A 36 -30.10 49.65 -3.54
C ARG A 36 -31.44 50.40 -3.45
N PRO A 37 -32.51 49.89 -4.09
CA PRO A 37 -33.75 49.66 -3.33
C PRO A 37 -34.54 48.36 -3.66
N ASN A 38 -34.67 47.50 -2.65
CA ASN A 38 -35.86 46.82 -2.13
C ASN A 38 -37.13 46.47 -2.96
N MET A 39 -37.69 45.29 -2.62
CA MET A 39 -39.13 44.89 -2.57
C MET A 39 -39.90 44.61 -3.90
N SER A 40 -41.00 43.82 -3.92
CA SER A 40 -41.49 42.73 -3.03
C SER A 40 -42.73 42.02 -3.61
N ARG A 41 -43.01 40.77 -3.15
CA ARG A 41 -44.30 40.05 -3.27
C ARG A 41 -44.69 39.69 -4.73
N ARG A 42 -45.60 38.74 -5.01
CA ARG A 42 -46.64 38.06 -4.20
C ARG A 42 -46.83 36.61 -4.68
N VAL A 43 -47.49 35.76 -3.89
CA VAL A 43 -47.92 34.40 -4.28
C VAL A 43 -49.38 34.44 -4.74
N PHE A 44 -49.77 33.62 -5.73
CA PHE A 44 -51.13 33.09 -5.85
C PHE A 44 -51.15 31.70 -6.51
N THR A 45 -52.11 30.89 -6.07
CA THR A 45 -52.47 29.57 -6.59
C THR A 45 -53.83 29.66 -7.29
N SER A 46 -54.15 28.77 -8.25
CA SER A 46 -55.39 27.96 -8.21
C SER A 46 -55.48 26.92 -9.34
N ALA A 47 -56.40 25.98 -9.12
CA ALA A 47 -56.74 24.74 -9.79
C ALA A 47 -57.24 24.79 -11.25
N VAL A 48 -56.97 23.68 -11.96
CA VAL A 48 -57.93 22.81 -12.70
C VAL A 48 -58.97 23.45 -13.64
N LEU A 49 -58.94 23.03 -14.91
CA LEU A 49 -60.16 22.58 -15.58
C LEU A 49 -59.89 21.38 -16.50
N LEU A 50 -60.88 20.49 -16.61
CA LEU A 50 -60.90 19.27 -17.42
C LEU A 50 -62.15 19.34 -18.30
N LEU A 51 -62.07 19.03 -19.61
CA LEU A 51 -63.23 18.61 -20.40
C LEU A 51 -62.82 17.99 -21.73
N LEU A 52 -63.63 17.04 -22.23
CA LEU A 52 -63.42 16.32 -23.47
C LEU A 52 -64.12 17.00 -24.64
N VAL A 53 -63.58 16.80 -25.85
CA VAL A 53 -64.40 16.59 -27.05
C VAL A 53 -63.89 15.34 -27.77
N VAL A 54 -64.76 14.34 -27.90
CA VAL A 54 -64.56 13.21 -28.80
C VAL A 54 -65.58 13.36 -29.92
N MET A 55 -65.13 13.27 -31.17
CA MET A 55 -66.02 13.10 -32.32
C MET A 55 -65.36 12.20 -33.36
N MET A 56 -66.18 11.37 -34.00
CA MET A 56 -65.72 10.29 -34.88
C MET A 56 -65.69 10.76 -36.33
N CYS A 57 -64.67 10.32 -37.09
CA CYS A 57 -64.76 10.17 -38.54
C CYS A 57 -64.00 8.90 -38.93
N CYS A 58 -64.72 7.87 -39.37
CA CYS A 58 -64.11 6.64 -39.90
C CYS A 58 -63.72 6.86 -41.37
N GLY A 59 -62.45 6.63 -41.69
CA GLY A 59 -61.95 6.57 -43.07
C GLY A 59 -60.97 5.42 -43.19
N SER A 60 -61.36 4.34 -43.87
CA SER A 60 -60.56 3.12 -44.01
C SER A 60 -59.68 3.14 -45.26
N GLY A 61 -58.36 2.95 -45.12
CA GLY A 61 -57.50 2.70 -46.27
C GLY A 61 -56.00 2.66 -45.96
N GLY A 62 -55.33 1.61 -46.44
CA GLY A 62 -53.86 1.54 -46.54
C GLY A 62 -53.15 1.09 -45.26
N ALA A 63 -52.32 0.06 -45.38
CA ALA A 63 -51.32 -0.28 -44.37
C ALA A 63 -49.97 0.33 -44.76
N ALA A 64 -49.33 0.99 -43.81
CA ALA A 64 -47.90 1.21 -43.78
C ALA A 64 -47.48 1.20 -42.30
N SER A 65 -46.50 0.38 -41.94
CA SER A 65 -45.81 0.59 -40.67
C SER A 65 -45.09 1.93 -40.78
N ALA A 66 -45.38 2.86 -39.87
CA ALA A 66 -44.48 3.99 -39.68
C ALA A 66 -43.26 3.45 -38.94
N ASP A 67 -42.12 3.37 -39.63
CA ASP A 67 -40.84 3.13 -38.97
C ASP A 67 -40.65 4.23 -37.91
N GLU A 68 -40.56 3.85 -36.65
CA GLU A 68 -40.04 4.76 -35.62
C GLU A 68 -38.62 5.10 -36.03
N LYS A 69 -38.36 6.39 -36.29
CA LYS A 69 -37.04 6.86 -36.73
C LYS A 69 -36.03 6.62 -35.62
N GLN A 70 -35.33 5.49 -35.72
CA GLN A 70 -34.13 5.20 -34.95
C GLN A 70 -33.11 6.31 -35.27
N SER A 71 -32.87 7.17 -34.29
CA SER A 71 -32.26 8.48 -34.50
C SER A 71 -30.74 8.39 -34.54
N GLU A 72 -30.25 8.12 -35.75
CA GLU A 72 -28.85 8.29 -36.16
C GLU A 72 -27.86 7.32 -35.49
N ALA A 73 -26.71 7.12 -36.12
CA ALA A 73 -25.86 5.96 -35.88
C ALA A 73 -24.75 6.24 -34.86
N ASP A 74 -24.51 5.28 -33.97
CA ASP A 74 -23.25 5.20 -33.22
C ASP A 74 -22.05 5.17 -34.19
N PRO A 75 -20.90 5.74 -33.81
CA PRO A 75 -19.68 5.61 -34.59
C PRO A 75 -19.32 4.12 -34.73
N ASN A 76 -19.31 3.63 -35.97
CA ASN A 76 -19.01 2.23 -36.27
C ASN A 76 -17.52 1.95 -36.02
N PHE A 77 -17.19 1.51 -34.82
CA PHE A 77 -15.83 1.11 -34.44
C PHE A 77 -15.49 -0.28 -34.98
N GLU A 78 -14.38 -0.41 -35.70
CA GLU A 78 -13.87 -1.70 -36.22
C GLU A 78 -12.48 -2.03 -35.63
N TRP A 79 -12.33 -3.27 -35.14
CA TRP A 79 -11.06 -3.78 -34.61
C TRP A 79 -10.34 -4.60 -35.68
N ASN A 80 -9.22 -4.08 -36.17
CA ASN A 80 -8.42 -4.67 -37.24
C ASN A 80 -7.13 -5.29 -36.69
N ASP A 81 -6.75 -6.47 -37.17
CA ASP A 81 -5.41 -7.06 -36.92
C ASP A 81 -4.35 -6.23 -37.69
N ILE A 82 -3.18 -5.95 -37.09
CA ILE A 82 -2.24 -5.00 -37.73
C ILE A 82 -1.69 -5.52 -39.09
N PRO A 83 -1.53 -4.64 -40.10
CA PRO A 83 -0.94 -4.99 -41.39
C PRO A 83 0.49 -5.53 -41.31
N LYS A 84 0.92 -6.28 -42.35
CA LYS A 84 2.27 -6.89 -42.42
C LYS A 84 3.41 -5.88 -42.62
N ASP A 85 3.07 -4.67 -43.03
CA ASP A 85 3.92 -3.48 -43.20
C ASP A 85 3.94 -2.56 -41.95
N VAL A 86 3.45 -3.08 -40.80
CA VAL A 86 3.47 -2.39 -39.51
C VAL A 86 4.37 -3.13 -38.51
N THR A 87 5.27 -2.38 -37.85
CA THR A 87 6.11 -2.84 -36.73
C THR A 87 5.51 -2.41 -35.39
N VAL A 88 5.82 -3.15 -34.32
CA VAL A 88 5.60 -2.71 -32.93
C VAL A 88 6.94 -2.21 -32.39
N GLU A 89 7.00 -0.89 -32.15
CA GLU A 89 8.23 -0.15 -31.83
C GLU A 89 8.51 -0.04 -30.32
N SER A 90 7.48 -0.23 -29.50
CA SER A 90 7.62 -0.45 -28.05
C SER A 90 6.32 -0.97 -27.45
N LEU A 91 6.46 -1.85 -26.45
CA LEU A 91 5.37 -2.28 -25.60
C LEU A 91 5.39 -1.49 -24.28
N GLY A 92 4.21 -1.17 -23.75
CA GLY A 92 4.04 -0.51 -22.46
C GLY A 92 2.74 -0.92 -21.77
N VAL A 93 2.53 -0.40 -20.55
CA VAL A 93 1.25 -0.54 -19.83
C VAL A 93 0.79 -2.01 -19.66
N PRO A 94 1.57 -2.86 -18.95
CA PRO A 94 1.26 -4.28 -18.80
C PRO A 94 -0.04 -4.51 -18.01
N GLY A 95 -0.83 -5.49 -18.47
CA GLY A 95 -1.98 -6.06 -17.79
C GLY A 95 -2.00 -7.59 -17.94
N LEU A 96 -2.54 -8.29 -16.93
CA LEU A 96 -2.78 -9.72 -16.95
C LEU A 96 -4.28 -9.99 -16.75
N VAL A 97 -4.85 -10.87 -17.57
CA VAL A 97 -6.26 -11.30 -17.47
C VAL A 97 -6.36 -12.83 -17.46
N LYS A 98 -7.27 -13.37 -16.62
CA LYS A 98 -7.58 -14.81 -16.52
C LYS A 98 -9.00 -15.07 -17.00
N VAL A 99 -9.17 -15.88 -18.04
CA VAL A 99 -10.49 -16.32 -18.54
C VAL A 99 -10.54 -17.84 -18.50
N GLY A 100 -11.41 -18.41 -17.66
CA GLY A 100 -11.42 -19.86 -17.40
C GLY A 100 -10.09 -20.36 -16.82
N SER A 101 -9.44 -21.29 -17.53
CA SER A 101 -8.08 -21.79 -17.25
C SER A 101 -6.96 -20.83 -17.68
N ASP A 102 -7.25 -20.02 -18.69
CA ASP A 102 -6.27 -19.40 -19.57
C ASP A 102 -5.86 -18.03 -19.02
N VAL A 103 -4.62 -17.63 -19.30
CA VAL A 103 -4.07 -16.34 -18.88
C VAL A 103 -3.45 -15.65 -20.07
N PHE A 104 -3.79 -14.38 -20.26
CA PHE A 104 -3.24 -13.56 -21.33
C PHE A 104 -2.43 -12.40 -20.76
N ALA A 105 -1.27 -12.15 -21.37
CA ALA A 105 -0.63 -10.84 -21.30
C ALA A 105 -1.37 -9.89 -22.25
N VAL A 106 -1.58 -8.65 -21.80
CA VAL A 106 -2.14 -7.54 -22.57
C VAL A 106 -1.25 -6.32 -22.38
N ALA A 107 -0.96 -5.59 -23.45
CA ALA A 107 -0.11 -4.40 -23.42
C ALA A 107 -0.58 -3.34 -24.44
N GLU A 108 -0.22 -2.09 -24.17
CA GLU A 108 -0.22 -1.04 -25.18
C GLU A 108 0.94 -1.30 -26.16
N ALA A 109 0.64 -1.31 -27.45
CA ALA A 109 1.61 -1.43 -28.53
C ALA A 109 1.70 -0.11 -29.30
N GLN A 110 2.86 0.54 -29.25
CA GLN A 110 3.16 1.68 -30.10
C GLN A 110 3.57 1.14 -31.48
N CYS A 111 2.67 1.27 -32.44
CA CYS A 111 2.76 0.71 -33.78
C CYS A 111 3.26 1.77 -34.77
N LYS A 112 4.00 1.35 -35.79
CA LYS A 112 4.55 2.22 -36.83
C LYS A 112 4.48 1.55 -38.20
N LYS A 113 4.18 2.33 -39.24
CA LYS A 113 4.24 1.90 -40.64
C LYS A 113 5.55 2.41 -41.26
N ASP A 114 6.17 1.64 -42.15
CA ASP A 114 7.48 1.98 -42.71
C ASP A 114 7.52 3.32 -43.47
N GLU A 115 8.72 3.92 -43.52
CA GLU A 115 9.07 5.22 -44.15
C GLU A 115 8.35 6.49 -43.65
N LYS A 116 7.30 6.40 -42.83
CA LYS A 116 6.67 7.58 -42.17
C LYS A 116 7.14 7.80 -40.72
N GLU A 117 6.82 8.97 -40.14
CA GLU A 117 6.93 9.23 -38.70
C GLU A 117 5.61 8.98 -37.93
N ASP A 118 4.55 8.54 -38.62
CA ASP A 118 3.21 8.38 -38.05
C ASP A 118 3.12 7.13 -37.14
N PHE A 119 3.22 7.35 -35.83
CA PHE A 119 2.95 6.34 -34.80
C PHE A 119 1.46 6.27 -34.47
N PHE A 120 0.95 5.08 -34.17
CA PHE A 120 -0.42 4.86 -33.70
C PHE A 120 -0.48 3.78 -32.61
N THR A 121 -1.55 3.77 -31.82
CA THR A 121 -1.75 2.80 -30.73
C THR A 121 -2.47 1.55 -31.21
N GLY A 122 -1.99 0.39 -30.77
CA GLY A 122 -2.71 -0.88 -30.79
C GLY A 122 -2.69 -1.55 -29.41
N ILE A 123 -3.41 -2.66 -29.30
CA ILE A 123 -3.44 -3.55 -28.14
C ILE A 123 -2.81 -4.87 -28.54
N ALA A 124 -1.63 -5.18 -27.99
CA ALA A 124 -1.00 -6.48 -28.15
C ALA A 124 -1.52 -7.46 -27.09
N SER A 125 -1.83 -8.68 -27.51
CA SER A 125 -2.22 -9.77 -26.61
C SER A 125 -1.45 -11.06 -26.89
N GLN A 126 -1.22 -11.89 -25.87
CA GLN A 126 -0.62 -13.23 -26.02
C GLN A 126 -1.15 -14.16 -24.94
N LEU A 127 -1.56 -15.37 -25.33
CA LEU A 127 -1.79 -16.50 -24.41
C LEU A 127 -0.47 -16.96 -23.77
N LEU A 128 -0.41 -17.00 -22.45
CA LEU A 128 0.77 -17.42 -21.72
C LEU A 128 0.78 -18.94 -21.49
N THR A 129 1.80 -19.61 -22.02
CA THR A 129 2.11 -21.02 -21.77
C THR A 129 2.61 -21.21 -20.34
N MET A 130 2.00 -22.14 -19.60
CA MET A 130 2.22 -22.32 -18.14
C MET A 130 3.18 -23.47 -17.81
N ASP A 131 4.15 -23.72 -18.69
CA ASP A 131 5.15 -24.77 -18.49
C ASP A 131 5.98 -24.52 -17.22
N LYS A 132 6.33 -25.61 -16.53
CA LYS A 132 6.60 -25.57 -15.08
C LYS A 132 7.94 -24.95 -14.70
N ASP A 133 8.90 -24.91 -15.63
CA ASP A 133 10.32 -24.63 -15.36
C ASP A 133 10.85 -23.36 -16.07
N ASN A 134 9.98 -22.59 -16.76
CA ASN A 134 10.41 -21.37 -17.44
C ASN A 134 10.79 -20.27 -16.43
N GLY A 135 11.97 -19.67 -16.66
CA GLY A 135 12.39 -18.44 -15.99
C GLY A 135 11.67 -17.20 -16.55
N PRO A 136 12.24 -15.99 -16.36
CA PRO A 136 11.71 -14.78 -16.99
C PRO A 136 11.70 -14.91 -18.52
N GLU A 137 10.52 -14.83 -19.13
CA GLU A 137 10.30 -15.01 -20.56
C GLU A 137 9.87 -13.68 -21.20
N GLU A 138 10.57 -13.26 -22.25
CA GLU A 138 10.18 -12.09 -23.02
C GLU A 138 8.99 -12.43 -23.93
N VAL A 139 7.84 -11.80 -23.68
CA VAL A 139 6.54 -12.07 -24.34
C VAL A 139 6.13 -10.92 -25.26
N LEU A 140 5.06 -11.12 -26.03
CA LEU A 140 4.47 -10.17 -26.98
C LEU A 140 5.44 -9.77 -28.13
N LYS A 141 6.37 -10.67 -28.48
CA LYS A 141 7.32 -10.49 -29.59
C LYS A 141 6.68 -10.59 -30.97
N ASP A 142 5.66 -11.43 -31.09
CA ASP A 142 4.94 -11.66 -32.34
C ASP A 142 3.78 -10.67 -32.46
N VAL A 143 3.78 -9.88 -33.53
CA VAL A 143 2.73 -8.88 -33.81
C VAL A 143 1.37 -9.48 -34.20
N LYS A 144 1.28 -10.81 -34.32
CA LYS A 144 0.14 -11.56 -34.90
C LYS A 144 -1.21 -11.32 -34.21
N ASP A 145 -1.16 -11.13 -32.89
CA ASP A 145 -2.35 -10.90 -32.04
C ASP A 145 -2.33 -9.48 -31.43
N THR A 146 -1.79 -8.54 -32.21
CA THR A 146 -1.93 -7.09 -31.99
C THR A 146 -3.06 -6.56 -32.86
N GLN A 147 -4.07 -5.98 -32.21
CA GLN A 147 -5.22 -5.37 -32.87
C GLN A 147 -5.20 -3.85 -32.67
N PHE A 148 -5.72 -3.08 -33.62
CA PHE A 148 -5.91 -1.63 -33.53
C PHE A 148 -7.35 -1.26 -33.90
N LEU A 149 -7.75 -0.03 -33.58
CA LEU A 149 -9.14 0.43 -33.68
C LEU A 149 -9.26 1.58 -34.68
N GLU A 150 -10.24 1.48 -35.57
CA GLU A 150 -10.62 2.52 -36.52
C GLU A 150 -12.09 2.93 -36.32
N GLU A 151 -12.42 4.18 -36.64
CA GLU A 151 -13.75 4.77 -36.51
C GLU A 151 -14.37 5.04 -37.89
N GLY A 152 -15.55 4.47 -38.15
CA GLY A 152 -16.26 4.58 -39.42
C GLY A 152 -16.11 3.35 -40.31
N THR A 153 -16.21 3.54 -41.63
CA THR A 153 -16.20 2.44 -42.63
C THR A 153 -15.20 2.68 -43.77
N SER A 154 -14.19 3.54 -43.57
CA SER A 154 -13.09 3.74 -44.50
C SER A 154 -11.75 3.52 -43.79
N THR A 155 -10.85 2.78 -44.44
CA THR A 155 -9.51 2.42 -43.92
C THR A 155 -8.50 3.54 -44.18
N GLU A 156 -8.85 4.77 -43.83
CA GLU A 156 -8.00 5.95 -44.00
C GLU A 156 -7.21 6.22 -42.70
N GLU A 157 -5.94 6.60 -42.82
CA GLU A 157 -5.03 6.69 -41.68
C GLU A 157 -5.44 7.77 -40.64
N GLU A 158 -6.35 8.67 -41.02
CA GLU A 158 -6.97 9.70 -40.16
C GLU A 158 -8.08 9.15 -39.24
N ASN A 159 -8.62 7.95 -39.51
CA ASN A 159 -9.71 7.33 -38.73
C ASN A 159 -9.22 6.49 -37.53
N ARG A 160 -7.91 6.48 -37.25
CA ARG A 160 -7.31 5.63 -36.22
C ARG A 160 -7.54 6.18 -34.82
N VAL A 161 -8.03 5.32 -33.93
CA VAL A 161 -8.40 5.68 -32.56
C VAL A 161 -7.24 5.50 -31.58
N ASP A 162 -7.04 6.49 -30.71
CA ASP A 162 -6.17 6.37 -29.53
C ASP A 162 -6.78 5.34 -28.55
N VAL A 163 -6.13 4.18 -28.46
CA VAL A 163 -6.45 3.08 -27.52
C VAL A 163 -5.37 2.91 -26.44
N SER A 164 -4.63 3.98 -26.13
CA SER A 164 -3.60 3.97 -25.09
C SER A 164 -4.14 3.60 -23.70
N ARG A 165 -3.22 3.21 -22.81
CA ARG A 165 -3.47 2.90 -21.40
C ARG A 165 -4.59 1.87 -21.17
N PRO A 166 -4.56 0.70 -21.84
CA PRO A 166 -5.51 -0.38 -21.59
C PRO A 166 -5.56 -0.75 -20.11
N THR A 167 -6.77 -0.73 -19.56
CA THR A 167 -7.07 -1.09 -18.17
C THR A 167 -8.08 -2.23 -18.18
N ALA A 168 -7.63 -3.48 -18.04
CA ALA A 168 -8.45 -4.67 -18.31
C ALA A 168 -8.97 -5.34 -17.03
N VAL A 169 -10.17 -5.93 -17.10
CA VAL A 169 -10.83 -6.68 -16.03
C VAL A 169 -11.70 -7.79 -16.61
N VAL A 170 -11.82 -8.94 -15.93
CA VAL A 170 -12.64 -10.08 -16.39
C VAL A 170 -13.92 -10.19 -15.56
N LYS A 171 -15.04 -10.40 -16.24
CA LYS A 171 -16.34 -10.74 -15.64
C LYS A 171 -16.92 -11.92 -16.40
N GLU A 172 -17.12 -13.03 -15.68
CA GLU A 172 -17.56 -14.31 -16.25
C GLU A 172 -16.59 -14.76 -17.37
N ASN A 173 -17.02 -14.78 -18.63
CA ASN A 173 -16.17 -15.11 -19.78
C ASN A 173 -15.77 -13.89 -20.63
N ASP A 174 -16.32 -12.70 -20.33
CA ASP A 174 -16.05 -11.46 -21.05
C ASP A 174 -14.90 -10.67 -20.40
N ILE A 175 -14.05 -10.11 -21.25
CA ILE A 175 -12.97 -9.19 -20.87
C ILE A 175 -13.47 -7.77 -21.14
N TYR A 176 -13.53 -6.93 -20.12
CA TYR A 176 -13.84 -5.51 -20.25
C TYR A 176 -12.55 -4.70 -20.12
N MET A 177 -12.33 -3.74 -21.01
CA MET A 177 -11.11 -2.96 -21.07
C MET A 177 -11.42 -1.48 -21.31
N LEU A 178 -10.95 -0.62 -20.41
CA LEU A 178 -10.99 0.82 -20.59
C LEU A 178 -9.76 1.27 -21.38
N VAL A 179 -9.95 2.03 -22.45
CA VAL A 179 -8.85 2.56 -23.28
C VAL A 179 -9.03 4.04 -23.61
N GLY A 180 -7.93 4.68 -23.98
CA GLY A 180 -7.93 5.79 -24.92
C GLY A 180 -8.08 7.20 -24.37
N LYS A 181 -8.10 8.13 -25.32
CA LYS A 181 -8.30 9.58 -25.12
C LYS A 181 -8.88 10.23 -26.39
N HIS A 182 -9.86 9.54 -26.99
CA HIS A 182 -10.64 9.94 -28.17
C HIS A 182 -11.19 11.38 -28.04
N SER A 183 -11.15 12.16 -29.11
CA SER A 183 -11.69 13.52 -29.11
C SER A 183 -12.39 13.88 -30.42
N HIS A 184 -12.99 12.88 -31.07
CA HIS A 184 -13.61 12.99 -32.39
C HIS A 184 -15.15 12.99 -32.37
N GLU A 185 -15.79 13.03 -31.20
CA GLU A 185 -17.18 13.51 -31.10
C GLU A 185 -17.28 14.88 -31.78
N ASN A 186 -18.12 14.98 -32.81
CA ASN A 186 -18.27 16.16 -33.65
C ASN A 186 -18.51 17.39 -32.78
N LEU A 187 -17.63 18.40 -32.90
CA LEU A 187 -17.43 19.48 -31.92
C LEU A 187 -18.71 20.27 -31.55
N ALA A 188 -19.74 20.21 -32.40
CA ALA A 188 -21.05 20.84 -32.21
C ALA A 188 -21.99 20.13 -31.22
N GLU A 189 -21.82 18.84 -30.91
CA GLU A 189 -22.84 18.03 -30.22
C GLU A 189 -22.50 17.69 -28.76
N CYS A 190 -21.22 17.45 -28.43
CA CYS A 190 -20.78 17.23 -27.05
C CYS A 190 -21.00 18.49 -26.19
N LYS A 191 -21.96 18.42 -25.25
CA LYS A 191 -22.34 19.54 -24.35
C LYS A 191 -21.47 19.67 -23.09
N ALA A 192 -20.22 19.23 -23.14
CA ALA A 192 -19.27 19.38 -22.02
C ALA A 192 -18.91 20.85 -21.76
N ALA A 193 -18.57 21.21 -20.52
CA ALA A 193 -18.39 22.61 -20.14
C ALA A 193 -17.19 23.31 -20.81
N SER A 194 -16.22 22.53 -21.34
CA SER A 194 -15.22 22.97 -22.32
C SER A 194 -14.53 21.75 -22.95
N ASP A 195 -13.82 21.94 -24.06
CA ASP A 195 -13.12 20.84 -24.77
C ASP A 195 -12.08 20.10 -23.92
N ALA A 196 -11.53 20.76 -22.90
CA ALA A 196 -10.64 20.13 -21.92
C ALA A 196 -11.34 19.09 -21.02
N VAL A 197 -12.65 19.22 -20.81
CA VAL A 197 -13.43 18.35 -19.92
C VAL A 197 -13.99 17.13 -20.66
N LYS A 198 -13.93 17.13 -22.00
CA LYS A 198 -14.37 16.03 -22.85
C LYS A 198 -13.59 14.74 -22.54
N SER A 199 -14.32 13.74 -22.08
CA SER A 199 -13.82 12.38 -21.84
C SER A 199 -13.70 11.63 -23.17
N GLY A 200 -12.52 11.08 -23.42
CA GLY A 200 -12.21 10.27 -24.60
C GLY A 200 -12.08 8.78 -24.32
N LEU A 201 -12.73 8.30 -23.27
CA LEU A 201 -12.59 6.93 -22.80
C LEU A 201 -13.58 6.01 -23.52
N LEU A 202 -13.07 4.92 -24.08
CA LEU A 202 -13.90 3.87 -24.68
C LEU A 202 -13.93 2.66 -23.75
N LEU A 203 -15.09 2.01 -23.67
CA LEU A 203 -15.26 0.72 -23.01
C LEU A 203 -15.29 -0.37 -24.07
N VAL A 204 -14.23 -1.18 -24.11
CA VAL A 204 -14.07 -2.28 -25.07
C VAL A 204 -14.43 -3.59 -24.39
N LYS A 205 -15.16 -4.45 -25.08
CA LYS A 205 -15.46 -5.83 -24.66
C LYS A 205 -14.78 -6.81 -25.62
N GLY A 206 -14.01 -7.72 -25.05
CA GLY A 206 -13.31 -8.78 -25.75
C GLY A 206 -13.73 -10.16 -25.27
N GLN A 207 -13.64 -11.15 -26.15
CA GLN A 207 -13.90 -12.55 -25.85
C GLN A 207 -12.73 -13.40 -26.30
N VAL A 208 -12.47 -14.49 -25.57
CA VAL A 208 -11.50 -15.50 -25.99
C VAL A 208 -12.10 -16.33 -27.12
N VAL A 209 -11.37 -16.45 -28.22
CA VAL A 209 -11.75 -17.24 -29.40
C VAL A 209 -10.59 -18.14 -29.82
N GLY A 210 -10.90 -19.33 -30.35
CA GLY A 210 -9.90 -20.29 -30.81
C GLY A 210 -10.23 -21.72 -30.44
N GLY A 211 -9.18 -22.53 -30.33
CA GLY A 211 -9.23 -23.91 -29.82
C GLY A 211 -7.98 -24.19 -28.98
N THR A 212 -7.96 -25.34 -28.30
CA THR A 212 -6.94 -25.72 -27.30
C THR A 212 -5.51 -25.43 -27.78
N GLY A 213 -4.83 -24.49 -27.12
CA GLY A 213 -3.46 -24.05 -27.42
C GLY A 213 -3.33 -22.83 -28.34
N ASN A 214 -4.34 -22.55 -29.16
CA ASN A 214 -4.39 -21.41 -30.10
C ASN A 214 -5.56 -20.45 -29.76
N ASN A 215 -5.79 -20.20 -28.47
CA ASN A 215 -6.79 -19.22 -28.03
C ASN A 215 -6.18 -17.81 -28.10
N ARG A 216 -6.90 -16.85 -28.70
CA ARG A 216 -6.57 -15.42 -28.70
C ARG A 216 -7.72 -14.58 -28.15
N ILE A 217 -7.42 -13.34 -27.75
CA ILE A 217 -8.47 -12.36 -27.45
C ILE A 217 -8.94 -11.77 -28.79
N HIS A 218 -10.25 -11.57 -28.91
CA HIS A 218 -10.87 -10.83 -30.01
C HIS A 218 -11.74 -9.74 -29.41
N TRP A 219 -11.35 -8.48 -29.61
CA TRP A 219 -12.17 -7.30 -29.24
C TRP A 219 -13.38 -7.20 -30.20
N LYS A 220 -14.54 -6.78 -29.70
CA LYS A 220 -15.81 -6.85 -30.45
C LYS A 220 -16.67 -5.60 -30.29
N GLU A 221 -17.25 -5.42 -29.11
CA GLU A 221 -18.14 -4.31 -28.79
C GLU A 221 -17.27 -3.17 -28.24
N THR A 222 -17.46 -1.95 -28.74
CA THR A 222 -16.71 -0.75 -28.31
C THR A 222 -17.69 0.38 -28.10
N ASP A 223 -17.93 0.72 -26.84
CA ASP A 223 -18.90 1.75 -26.47
C ASP A 223 -18.18 3.06 -26.09
N GLY A 224 -18.62 4.18 -26.66
CA GLY A 224 -18.18 5.51 -26.24
C GLY A 224 -18.73 5.85 -24.85
N LEU A 225 -17.85 6.11 -23.88
CA LEU A 225 -18.31 6.61 -22.58
C LEU A 225 -18.61 8.11 -22.66
N PRO A 226 -19.68 8.62 -22.02
CA PRO A 226 -20.18 9.97 -22.26
C PRO A 226 -19.10 11.05 -22.15
N CYS A 227 -18.98 11.92 -23.17
CA CYS A 227 -17.97 12.99 -23.18
C CYS A 227 -18.04 13.90 -21.94
N THR A 228 -19.21 14.03 -21.32
CA THR A 228 -19.45 14.82 -20.09
C THR A 228 -19.05 14.13 -18.78
N LEU A 229 -18.36 12.97 -18.83
CA LEU A 229 -17.85 12.28 -17.64
C LEU A 229 -17.01 13.21 -16.74
N GLY A 230 -16.17 14.07 -17.33
CA GLY A 230 -15.38 15.05 -16.58
C GLY A 230 -16.22 16.11 -15.85
N ASP A 231 -17.39 16.48 -16.40
CA ASP A 231 -18.29 17.49 -15.80
C ASP A 231 -18.95 16.97 -14.51
N GLN A 232 -18.95 15.65 -14.25
CA GLN A 232 -19.34 15.09 -12.95
C GLN A 232 -18.46 15.62 -11.81
N HIS A 233 -17.28 16.16 -12.12
CA HIS A 233 -16.35 16.74 -11.17
C HIS A 233 -15.81 18.10 -11.68
N ASN A 234 -16.63 19.16 -11.54
CA ASN A 234 -16.44 20.60 -11.85
C ASN A 234 -15.04 21.25 -11.72
N SER A 235 -14.04 20.56 -11.16
CA SER A 235 -12.66 21.01 -11.04
C SER A 235 -11.67 20.34 -11.99
N LEU A 236 -12.09 19.47 -12.91
CA LEU A 236 -11.21 18.75 -13.85
C LEU A 236 -11.06 19.49 -15.20
N LYS A 237 -9.93 19.26 -15.88
CA LYS A 237 -9.52 19.75 -17.21
C LYS A 237 -8.96 18.64 -18.11
N GLN A 238 -9.03 17.39 -17.65
CA GLN A 238 -8.67 16.19 -18.41
C GLN A 238 -9.12 14.96 -17.59
N LEU A 239 -9.46 13.88 -18.27
CA LEU A 239 -9.66 12.54 -17.71
C LEU A 239 -8.96 11.53 -18.65
N ILE A 240 -8.21 10.58 -18.10
CA ILE A 240 -7.55 9.48 -18.86
C ILE A 240 -7.60 8.16 -18.05
N GLY A 241 -7.49 7.02 -18.75
CA GLY A 241 -7.32 5.72 -18.09
C GLY A 241 -5.98 5.63 -17.35
N SER A 242 -5.93 4.97 -16.19
CA SER A 242 -4.65 4.75 -15.49
C SER A 242 -3.78 3.68 -16.13
N GLY A 243 -4.39 2.75 -16.88
CA GLY A 243 -3.80 1.54 -17.43
C GLY A 243 -3.62 0.41 -16.41
N GLY A 244 -3.38 -0.80 -16.91
CA GLY A 244 -3.09 -2.01 -16.13
C GLY A 244 -4.34 -2.85 -15.87
N SER A 245 -4.68 -3.03 -14.60
CA SER A 245 -5.77 -3.92 -14.16
C SER A 245 -6.91 -3.13 -13.49
N GLY A 246 -8.15 -3.40 -13.91
CA GLY A 246 -9.36 -3.01 -13.20
C GLY A 246 -9.79 -4.07 -12.18
N VAL A 247 -10.83 -3.78 -11.40
CA VAL A 247 -11.37 -4.66 -10.36
C VAL A 247 -12.81 -5.05 -10.68
N LYS A 248 -13.10 -6.35 -10.65
CA LYS A 248 -14.48 -6.86 -10.56
C LYS A 248 -14.75 -7.19 -9.10
N MET A 249 -15.57 -6.36 -8.45
CA MET A 249 -15.92 -6.51 -7.04
C MET A 249 -16.75 -7.78 -6.80
N ASN A 250 -16.83 -8.20 -5.54
CA ASN A 250 -17.60 -9.36 -5.09
C ASN A 250 -19.11 -9.24 -5.40
N ASP A 251 -19.66 -8.02 -5.50
CA ASP A 251 -21.04 -7.77 -5.90
C ASP A 251 -21.24 -7.65 -7.43
N GLY A 252 -20.21 -7.94 -8.22
CA GLY A 252 -20.24 -7.85 -9.68
C GLY A 252 -19.96 -6.46 -10.26
N THR A 253 -19.79 -5.42 -9.43
CA THR A 253 -19.42 -4.07 -9.88
C THR A 253 -18.05 -4.08 -10.56
N LEU A 254 -17.95 -3.51 -11.76
CA LEU A 254 -16.66 -3.20 -12.38
C LEU A 254 -16.14 -1.83 -11.91
N VAL A 255 -14.83 -1.74 -11.69
CA VAL A 255 -14.14 -0.53 -11.22
C VAL A 255 -12.85 -0.35 -12.00
N PHE A 256 -12.73 0.76 -12.73
CA PHE A 256 -11.50 1.13 -13.43
C PHE A 256 -10.80 2.29 -12.70
N PRO A 257 -9.51 2.16 -12.33
CA PRO A 257 -8.71 3.31 -11.93
C PRO A 257 -8.51 4.30 -13.10
N VAL A 258 -8.64 5.60 -12.80
CA VAL A 258 -8.52 6.68 -13.79
C VAL A 258 -7.77 7.88 -13.20
N GLU A 259 -7.20 8.71 -14.06
CA GLU A 259 -6.41 9.89 -13.69
C GLU A 259 -7.09 11.15 -14.22
N GLY A 260 -7.24 12.17 -13.37
CA GLY A 260 -7.83 13.45 -13.73
C GLY A 260 -6.86 14.61 -13.49
N THR A 261 -6.80 15.58 -14.40
CA THR A 261 -6.01 16.82 -14.20
C THR A 261 -6.91 17.92 -13.66
N LYS A 262 -6.59 18.50 -12.51
CA LYS A 262 -7.39 19.59 -11.90
C LYS A 262 -7.17 20.94 -12.58
N ASN A 263 -8.08 21.88 -12.32
CA ASN A 263 -8.05 23.26 -12.82
C ASN A 263 -6.73 24.01 -12.56
N ASP A 264 -6.02 23.66 -11.49
CA ASP A 264 -4.73 24.19 -11.07
C ASP A 264 -3.51 23.40 -11.63
N GLY A 265 -3.75 22.46 -12.55
CA GLY A 265 -2.73 21.64 -13.22
C GLY A 265 -2.30 20.38 -12.46
N LYS A 266 -2.80 20.14 -11.24
CA LYS A 266 -2.40 18.94 -10.47
C LYS A 266 -3.15 17.69 -10.90
N THR A 267 -2.43 16.61 -11.15
CA THR A 267 -3.03 15.27 -11.32
C THR A 267 -3.66 14.79 -10.02
N VAL A 268 -4.79 14.09 -10.13
CA VAL A 268 -5.40 13.30 -9.06
C VAL A 268 -5.80 11.93 -9.56
N SER A 269 -5.82 10.97 -8.65
CA SER A 269 -6.34 9.63 -8.86
C SER A 269 -7.81 9.55 -8.45
N LEU A 270 -8.56 8.79 -9.25
CA LEU A 270 -10.02 8.63 -9.25
C LEU A 270 -10.36 7.18 -9.62
N ILE A 271 -11.63 6.80 -9.48
CA ILE A 271 -12.18 5.57 -10.05
C ILE A 271 -13.43 5.83 -10.87
N LEU A 272 -13.63 5.00 -11.89
CA LEU A 272 -14.73 5.01 -12.82
C LEU A 272 -15.53 3.70 -12.69
N TYR A 273 -16.84 3.84 -12.60
CA TYR A 273 -17.81 2.74 -12.69
C TYR A 273 -18.48 2.80 -14.07
N PRO A 274 -18.26 1.83 -14.97
CA PRO A 274 -19.08 1.71 -16.17
C PRO A 274 -20.52 1.34 -15.78
N LYS A 275 -21.46 1.63 -16.68
CA LYS A 275 -22.83 1.12 -16.66
C LYS A 275 -23.17 0.61 -18.04
N ASP A 276 -24.04 -0.39 -18.09
CA ASP A 276 -24.50 -0.97 -19.35
C ASP A 276 -25.24 0.08 -20.23
N ALA A 277 -25.15 -0.11 -21.55
CA ALA A 277 -25.68 0.74 -22.62
C ALA A 277 -25.01 2.12 -22.81
N VAL A 278 -25.24 3.12 -21.96
CA VAL A 278 -24.82 4.53 -22.26
C VAL A 278 -24.40 5.32 -21.01
N GLY A 279 -23.46 4.81 -20.20
CA GLY A 279 -23.08 5.55 -19.00
C GLY A 279 -21.82 5.15 -18.24
N GLY A 280 -21.29 6.12 -17.50
CA GLY A 280 -20.31 5.91 -16.44
C GLY A 280 -20.53 6.86 -15.26
N LYS A 281 -20.06 6.48 -14.07
CA LYS A 281 -20.03 7.33 -12.87
C LYS A 281 -18.60 7.43 -12.34
N LEU A 282 -18.10 8.65 -12.15
CA LEU A 282 -16.85 8.88 -11.42
C LEU A 282 -17.08 8.84 -9.89
N SER A 283 -16.03 8.50 -9.15
CA SER A 283 -15.91 8.76 -7.71
C SER A 283 -15.99 10.26 -7.40
N LYS A 284 -16.76 10.64 -6.37
CA LYS A 284 -16.83 12.05 -5.92
C LYS A 284 -15.55 12.49 -5.21
N GLY A 285 -14.93 11.57 -4.47
CA GLY A 285 -13.65 11.79 -3.81
C GLY A 285 -12.50 11.59 -4.78
N THR A 286 -11.43 12.37 -4.61
CA THR A 286 -10.15 12.22 -5.31
C THR A 286 -9.03 11.94 -4.32
N SER A 287 -7.87 11.48 -4.80
CA SER A 287 -6.62 11.60 -4.04
C SER A 287 -6.27 13.07 -3.74
N ASP A 288 -5.24 13.28 -2.92
CA ASP A 288 -4.50 14.55 -2.90
C ASP A 288 -3.96 14.89 -4.31
N GLY A 289 -3.75 16.19 -4.56
CA GLY A 289 -3.16 16.69 -5.80
C GLY A 289 -1.67 16.37 -5.91
N GLY A 290 -1.25 15.98 -7.11
CA GLY A 290 0.10 15.47 -7.39
C GLY A 290 0.22 13.95 -7.21
N CYS A 291 -0.89 13.20 -7.22
CA CYS A 291 -0.90 11.74 -7.10
C CYS A 291 -1.50 11.08 -8.36
N ARG A 292 -0.76 10.14 -8.94
CA ARG A 292 -0.95 9.60 -10.28
C ARG A 292 -0.70 8.08 -10.36
N VAL A 293 -0.92 7.49 -11.54
CA VAL A 293 -0.86 6.05 -11.87
C VAL A 293 -1.54 5.12 -10.84
N PRO A 294 -2.83 5.33 -10.51
CA PRO A 294 -3.51 4.54 -9.51
C PRO A 294 -3.56 3.04 -9.85
N SER A 295 -3.50 2.22 -8.80
CA SER A 295 -3.78 0.79 -8.81
C SER A 295 -4.80 0.51 -7.71
N VAL A 296 -5.86 -0.23 -8.00
CA VAL A 296 -7.01 -0.41 -7.09
C VAL A 296 -7.27 -1.89 -6.87
N VAL A 297 -7.68 -2.25 -5.65
CA VAL A 297 -8.13 -3.60 -5.26
C VAL A 297 -9.36 -3.51 -4.36
N GLU A 298 -10.19 -4.56 -4.35
CA GLU A 298 -11.14 -4.77 -3.25
C GLU A 298 -10.43 -5.49 -2.10
N TRP A 299 -10.51 -4.89 -0.91
CA TRP A 299 -10.17 -5.50 0.37
C TRP A 299 -11.46 -5.82 1.15
N LYS A 300 -11.30 -6.59 2.23
CA LYS A 300 -12.35 -7.10 3.13
C LYS A 300 -13.58 -6.20 3.24
N GLU A 301 -14.76 -6.82 3.13
CA GLU A 301 -16.08 -6.19 3.31
C GLU A 301 -16.40 -5.08 2.28
N GLY A 302 -15.96 -5.25 1.03
CA GLY A 302 -16.27 -4.32 -0.07
C GLY A 302 -15.45 -3.02 -0.06
N LYS A 303 -14.44 -2.91 0.81
CA LYS A 303 -13.62 -1.70 0.96
C LYS A 303 -12.60 -1.60 -0.17
N LEU A 304 -12.66 -0.53 -0.96
CA LEU A 304 -11.67 -0.27 -2.00
C LEU A 304 -10.38 0.29 -1.38
N MET A 305 -9.24 -0.23 -1.83
CA MET A 305 -7.91 0.28 -1.53
C MET A 305 -7.28 0.80 -2.83
N MET A 306 -6.87 2.06 -2.86
CA MET A 306 -6.24 2.71 -4.01
C MET A 306 -4.80 3.11 -3.67
N MET A 307 -3.81 2.46 -4.29
CA MET A 307 -2.41 2.86 -4.24
C MET A 307 -2.11 3.86 -5.37
N THR A 308 -1.36 4.92 -5.06
CA THR A 308 -0.98 5.99 -5.99
C THR A 308 0.50 6.34 -5.83
N ALA A 309 1.16 6.84 -6.87
CA ALA A 309 2.50 7.42 -6.78
C ALA A 309 2.40 8.95 -6.78
N CYS A 310 3.02 9.63 -5.82
CA CYS A 310 2.84 11.07 -5.61
C CYS A 310 4.12 11.91 -5.80
N ASP A 311 3.95 13.20 -6.07
CA ASP A 311 5.03 14.16 -6.34
C ASP A 311 6.01 14.34 -5.16
N ASP A 312 5.62 13.99 -3.94
CA ASP A 312 6.51 13.93 -2.76
C ASP A 312 7.48 12.73 -2.80
N GLY A 313 7.42 11.89 -3.83
CA GLY A 313 8.24 10.69 -4.03
C GLY A 313 7.70 9.45 -3.31
N ARG A 314 6.68 9.59 -2.46
CA ARG A 314 6.08 8.47 -1.73
C ARG A 314 4.83 7.96 -2.41
N ARG A 315 4.53 6.69 -2.16
CA ARG A 315 3.24 6.11 -2.51
C ARG A 315 2.22 6.44 -1.45
N ARG A 316 1.05 6.93 -1.87
CA ARG A 316 -0.08 7.12 -0.95
C ARG A 316 -1.14 6.08 -1.23
N VAL A 317 -1.55 5.40 -0.18
CA VAL A 317 -2.61 4.41 -0.20
C VAL A 317 -3.84 5.02 0.46
N TYR A 318 -4.97 4.96 -0.22
CA TYR A 318 -6.25 5.46 0.27
C TYR A 318 -7.24 4.30 0.44
N GLU A 319 -8.12 4.40 1.42
CA GLU A 319 -9.23 3.47 1.64
C GLU A 319 -10.58 4.17 1.50
N SER A 320 -11.57 3.46 0.94
CA SER A 320 -12.96 3.92 0.81
C SER A 320 -13.93 2.76 1.05
N VAL A 321 -14.90 2.95 1.95
CA VAL A 321 -16.02 2.04 2.20
C VAL A 321 -17.30 2.45 1.47
N ASP A 322 -17.29 3.59 0.78
CA ASP A 322 -18.44 4.22 0.13
C ASP A 322 -18.28 4.32 -1.40
N LYS A 323 -17.52 3.39 -2.00
CA LYS A 323 -17.30 3.30 -3.45
C LYS A 323 -16.75 4.61 -4.06
N GLY A 324 -15.76 5.19 -3.37
CA GLY A 324 -15.04 6.39 -3.79
C GLY A 324 -15.81 7.70 -3.60
N ASP A 325 -16.92 7.73 -2.87
CA ASP A 325 -17.56 8.99 -2.51
C ASP A 325 -16.70 9.78 -1.49
N LEU A 326 -15.93 9.09 -0.63
CA LEU A 326 -14.87 9.62 0.22
C LEU A 326 -13.64 8.70 0.22
N TRP A 327 -12.44 9.29 0.16
CA TRP A 327 -11.16 8.60 0.35
C TRP A 327 -10.48 9.06 1.64
N THR A 328 -10.04 8.11 2.46
CA THR A 328 -9.19 8.36 3.65
C THR A 328 -7.78 7.87 3.36
N GLU A 329 -6.75 8.67 3.59
CA GLU A 329 -5.37 8.19 3.46
C GLU A 329 -5.05 7.16 4.56
N ALA A 330 -4.57 5.97 4.19
CA ALA A 330 -4.30 4.81 5.04
C ALA A 330 -3.00 4.99 5.88
N LEU A 331 -2.91 6.13 6.57
CA LEU A 331 -1.77 6.60 7.37
C LEU A 331 -1.44 5.72 8.59
N GLY A 332 -2.36 4.81 8.93
CA GLY A 332 -2.17 3.82 9.99
C GLY A 332 -1.60 2.49 9.53
N THR A 333 -1.46 2.25 8.23
CA THR A 333 -1.00 0.97 7.68
C THR A 333 -0.03 1.16 6.51
N LEU A 334 -0.54 1.28 5.29
CA LEU A 334 0.24 1.15 4.05
C LEU A 334 0.67 2.49 3.43
N SER A 335 0.05 3.61 3.81
CA SER A 335 0.35 4.88 3.14
C SER A 335 1.72 5.43 3.53
N ARG A 336 2.48 5.86 2.52
CA ARG A 336 3.84 6.40 2.59
C ARG A 336 4.89 5.41 3.11
N VAL A 337 4.58 4.11 3.13
CA VAL A 337 5.54 3.03 3.36
C VAL A 337 6.57 2.96 2.23
N TRP A 338 6.12 2.89 0.98
CA TRP A 338 7.01 2.80 -0.17
C TRP A 338 7.35 4.18 -0.75
N SER A 339 8.59 4.33 -1.20
CA SER A 339 9.11 5.56 -1.81
C SER A 339 9.94 5.26 -3.06
N SER A 340 10.12 6.25 -3.92
CA SER A 340 11.11 6.25 -4.99
C SER A 340 12.06 7.44 -4.84
N LYS A 341 13.36 7.19 -4.95
CA LYS A 341 14.42 8.21 -5.06
C LYS A 341 14.37 9.03 -6.36
N LYS A 342 13.67 8.56 -7.39
CA LYS A 342 13.67 9.19 -8.72
C LYS A 342 13.02 10.58 -8.72
N VAL A 343 13.24 11.35 -9.77
CA VAL A 343 12.74 12.73 -9.93
C VAL A 343 11.80 12.79 -11.14
N GLY A 344 10.95 13.82 -11.22
CA GLY A 344 10.10 14.07 -12.39
C GLY A 344 9.02 13.00 -12.62
N SER A 345 8.84 12.59 -13.87
CA SER A 345 7.89 11.57 -14.34
C SER A 345 8.19 10.18 -13.75
N GLU A 346 9.47 9.81 -13.70
CA GLU A 346 9.98 8.47 -13.38
C GLU A 346 9.68 7.98 -11.95
N LYS A 347 9.26 8.89 -11.05
CA LYS A 347 8.66 8.54 -9.75
C LYS A 347 7.48 7.57 -9.85
N ALA A 348 6.79 7.56 -11.01
CA ALA A 348 5.47 6.97 -11.19
C ALA A 348 5.49 5.72 -12.07
N VAL A 349 6.26 4.73 -11.64
CA VAL A 349 6.13 3.33 -12.11
C VAL A 349 4.74 2.80 -11.76
N ARG A 350 4.07 2.02 -12.63
CA ARG A 350 2.82 1.35 -12.22
C ARG A 350 3.11 0.07 -11.45
N SER A 351 2.44 -0.09 -10.32
CA SER A 351 2.47 -1.29 -9.48
C SER A 351 1.49 -2.34 -10.00
N GLY A 352 1.95 -3.59 -10.09
CA GLY A 352 1.03 -4.71 -9.95
C GLY A 352 0.53 -4.72 -8.51
N PHE A 353 -0.78 -4.73 -8.31
CA PHE A 353 -1.40 -4.68 -6.98
C PHE A 353 -2.66 -5.55 -7.01
N ILE A 354 -2.68 -6.61 -6.22
CA ILE A 354 -3.80 -7.57 -6.17
C ILE A 354 -4.12 -7.96 -4.74
N THR A 355 -5.34 -8.43 -4.52
CA THR A 355 -5.76 -9.15 -3.31
C THR A 355 -5.94 -10.63 -3.60
N ALA A 356 -5.59 -11.47 -2.62
CA ALA A 356 -5.66 -12.92 -2.71
C ALA A 356 -5.97 -13.52 -1.34
N LYS A 357 -6.50 -14.74 -1.31
CA LYS A 357 -6.57 -15.56 -0.10
C LYS A 357 -5.58 -16.72 -0.23
N ILE A 358 -4.60 -16.80 0.66
CA ILE A 358 -3.46 -17.71 0.62
C ILE A 358 -3.23 -18.28 2.02
N GLU A 359 -3.12 -19.61 2.15
CA GLU A 359 -3.04 -20.33 3.45
C GLU A 359 -4.08 -19.82 4.49
N ASP A 360 -5.32 -19.70 4.02
CA ASP A 360 -6.49 -19.13 4.70
C ASP A 360 -6.42 -17.65 5.16
N ARG A 361 -5.31 -16.93 4.97
CA ARG A 361 -5.19 -15.50 5.26
C ARG A 361 -5.51 -14.67 3.99
N ASP A 362 -6.32 -13.63 4.13
CA ASP A 362 -6.45 -12.61 3.08
C ASP A 362 -5.21 -11.72 3.07
N VAL A 363 -4.65 -11.47 1.90
CA VAL A 363 -3.40 -10.74 1.70
C VAL A 363 -3.48 -9.81 0.48
N MET A 364 -2.67 -8.76 0.52
CA MET A 364 -2.32 -7.92 -0.61
C MET A 364 -0.90 -8.27 -1.08
N LEU A 365 -0.74 -8.37 -2.39
CA LEU A 365 0.55 -8.54 -3.06
C LEU A 365 0.82 -7.32 -3.95
N VAL A 366 2.05 -6.79 -3.89
CA VAL A 366 2.44 -5.59 -4.64
C VAL A 366 3.80 -5.80 -5.33
N THR A 367 3.93 -5.49 -6.61
CA THR A 367 5.24 -5.37 -7.28
C THR A 367 5.70 -3.93 -7.36
N LEU A 368 6.90 -3.65 -6.85
CA LEU A 368 7.50 -2.32 -6.80
C LEU A 368 9.02 -2.35 -7.02
N PRO A 369 9.60 -1.35 -7.71
CA PRO A 369 11.05 -1.24 -7.86
C PRO A 369 11.71 -0.86 -6.53
N VAL A 370 12.85 -1.49 -6.24
CA VAL A 370 13.72 -1.21 -5.10
C VAL A 370 15.08 -0.76 -5.63
N TYR A 371 15.56 0.38 -5.16
CA TYR A 371 16.78 1.04 -5.67
C TYR A 371 17.95 0.81 -4.71
N ALA A 372 18.98 0.12 -5.17
CA ALA A 372 20.16 -0.21 -4.37
C ALA A 372 20.83 1.05 -3.77
N ASN A 373 21.22 0.98 -2.49
CA ASN A 373 22.02 2.02 -1.85
C ASN A 373 23.50 1.88 -2.24
N LYS A 374 23.84 2.16 -3.52
CA LYS A 374 25.24 2.41 -3.88
C LYS A 374 25.71 3.69 -3.19
N ALA A 375 26.91 3.67 -2.61
CA ALA A 375 27.49 4.82 -1.91
C ALA A 375 28.12 5.86 -2.85
N ASP A 376 28.28 5.50 -4.13
CA ASP A 376 28.97 6.29 -5.16
C ASP A 376 28.03 7.02 -6.11
N LYS A 377 28.59 8.01 -6.81
CA LYS A 377 27.90 9.09 -7.54
C LYS A 377 27.32 8.66 -8.90
N GLU A 378 26.85 7.43 -9.04
CA GLU A 378 26.10 7.00 -10.23
C GLU A 378 24.70 7.60 -10.19
N VAL A 379 24.39 8.49 -11.14
CA VAL A 379 23.09 9.19 -11.22
C VAL A 379 21.94 8.22 -11.52
N ASN A 380 22.22 7.11 -12.22
CA ASN A 380 21.22 6.20 -12.80
C ASN A 380 21.25 4.81 -12.16
N VAL A 381 20.96 4.70 -10.86
CA VAL A 381 20.72 3.39 -10.21
C VAL A 381 19.42 2.80 -10.74
N LYS A 382 19.50 1.79 -11.62
CA LYS A 382 18.34 1.00 -12.07
C LYS A 382 17.63 0.35 -10.86
N GLY A 383 16.30 0.44 -10.80
CA GLY A 383 15.50 -0.19 -9.75
C GLY A 383 15.13 -1.62 -10.11
N ARG A 384 15.35 -2.56 -9.19
CA ARG A 384 14.99 -3.98 -9.37
C ARG A 384 13.55 -4.21 -8.91
N LEU A 385 12.71 -4.88 -9.69
CA LEU A 385 11.32 -5.17 -9.28
C LEU A 385 11.34 -6.22 -8.15
N HIS A 386 10.67 -5.93 -7.03
CA HIS A 386 10.49 -6.81 -5.88
C HIS A 386 9.01 -7.10 -5.63
N LEU A 387 8.71 -8.25 -5.01
CA LEU A 387 7.37 -8.62 -4.54
C LEU A 387 7.24 -8.31 -3.04
N TRP A 388 6.19 -7.57 -2.69
CA TRP A 388 5.84 -7.23 -1.31
C TRP A 388 4.55 -7.94 -0.88
N LEU A 389 4.54 -8.45 0.36
CA LEU A 389 3.40 -9.10 1.00
C LEU A 389 2.89 -8.23 2.17
N THR A 390 1.58 -8.08 2.30
CA THR A 390 0.96 -7.47 3.49
C THR A 390 -0.47 -7.98 3.76
N ASP A 391 -0.84 -8.11 5.03
CA ASP A 391 -2.24 -8.37 5.47
C ASP A 391 -2.94 -7.08 5.96
N ASN A 392 -2.48 -5.91 5.50
CA ASN A 392 -2.80 -4.58 6.03
C ASN A 392 -2.30 -4.32 7.47
N THR A 393 -1.50 -5.20 8.06
CA THR A 393 -0.87 -5.00 9.38
C THR A 393 0.63 -5.20 9.29
N HIS A 394 1.05 -6.40 8.90
CA HIS A 394 2.44 -6.81 8.66
C HIS A 394 2.85 -6.45 7.23
N ILE A 395 4.14 -6.20 6.98
CA ILE A 395 4.69 -5.93 5.64
C ILE A 395 6.04 -6.63 5.52
N VAL A 396 6.25 -7.41 4.47
CA VAL A 396 7.51 -8.15 4.20
C VAL A 396 7.90 -8.02 2.73
N ASP A 397 9.19 -7.80 2.47
CA ASP A 397 9.79 -7.94 1.13
C ASP A 397 10.10 -9.43 0.88
N ILE A 398 9.41 -10.04 -0.08
CA ILE A 398 9.59 -11.44 -0.47
C ILE A 398 10.85 -11.60 -1.35
N GLY A 399 11.38 -10.48 -1.84
CA GLY A 399 12.58 -10.37 -2.64
C GLY A 399 12.30 -10.13 -4.13
N PRO A 400 13.34 -10.23 -4.97
CA PRO A 400 13.28 -9.81 -6.37
C PRO A 400 12.37 -10.68 -7.24
N VAL A 401 11.80 -10.01 -8.23
CA VAL A 401 11.00 -10.52 -9.35
C VAL A 401 11.79 -10.40 -10.65
N SER A 402 12.45 -9.26 -10.89
CA SER A 402 13.30 -9.05 -12.08
C SER A 402 14.73 -9.55 -11.87
N VAL A 403 15.45 -9.75 -12.97
CA VAL A 403 16.85 -10.21 -12.96
C VAL A 403 17.75 -9.10 -12.40
N GLU A 404 19.00 -9.43 -12.04
CA GLU A 404 20.00 -8.44 -11.63
C GLU A 404 20.76 -7.93 -12.87
N GLY A 405 21.00 -6.62 -12.95
CA GLY A 405 21.56 -6.00 -14.16
C GLY A 405 20.57 -5.81 -15.32
N ASP A 406 19.32 -6.29 -15.16
CA ASP A 406 18.18 -6.07 -16.06
C ASP A 406 17.97 -4.57 -16.37
N ASP A 407 17.18 -4.26 -17.39
CA ASP A 407 16.85 -2.87 -17.73
C ASP A 407 15.74 -2.29 -16.84
N GLU A 408 15.45 -0.99 -16.97
CA GLU A 408 14.62 -0.31 -15.98
C GLU A 408 13.16 -0.77 -16.04
N VAL A 409 12.61 -1.15 -14.88
CA VAL A 409 11.22 -1.60 -14.79
C VAL A 409 10.28 -0.40 -14.59
N ALA A 410 9.56 -0.06 -15.67
CA ALA A 410 8.72 1.13 -15.72
C ALA A 410 7.25 0.89 -15.35
N ALA A 411 6.77 -0.34 -15.46
CA ALA A 411 5.43 -0.74 -15.03
C ALA A 411 5.37 -2.25 -14.78
N SER A 412 4.39 -2.69 -13.98
CA SER A 412 4.13 -4.11 -13.74
C SER A 412 2.63 -4.39 -13.52
N SER A 413 2.24 -5.64 -13.75
CA SER A 413 0.96 -6.24 -13.37
C SER A 413 1.21 -7.55 -12.63
N LEU A 414 0.26 -7.95 -11.80
CA LEU A 414 0.27 -9.19 -11.02
C LEU A 414 -1.04 -9.94 -11.25
N LEU A 415 -0.97 -11.27 -11.25
CA LEU A 415 -2.13 -12.16 -11.25
C LEU A 415 -1.90 -13.33 -10.29
N TYR A 416 -2.84 -13.55 -9.38
CA TYR A 416 -2.93 -14.78 -8.60
C TYR A 416 -4.07 -15.66 -9.15
N LYS A 417 -3.72 -16.87 -9.55
CA LYS A 417 -4.64 -17.89 -10.08
C LYS A 417 -4.79 -18.97 -9.01
N SER A 418 -5.95 -18.98 -8.35
CA SER A 418 -6.37 -20.08 -7.50
C SER A 418 -6.87 -21.28 -8.32
N GLY A 419 -6.63 -22.48 -7.79
CA GLY A 419 -7.03 -23.78 -8.37
C GLY A 419 -6.23 -24.94 -7.78
N ASP A 420 -6.27 -26.12 -8.41
CA ASP A 420 -5.53 -27.31 -7.97
C ASP A 420 -4.01 -27.09 -7.92
N ASN A 421 -3.51 -26.20 -8.78
CA ASN A 421 -2.18 -25.60 -8.67
C ASN A 421 -2.39 -24.09 -8.53
N ASN A 422 -2.04 -23.53 -7.37
CA ASN A 422 -2.06 -22.09 -7.15
C ASN A 422 -0.83 -21.45 -7.84
N GLU A 423 -1.06 -20.46 -8.68
CA GLU A 423 -0.02 -19.82 -9.50
C GLU A 423 0.00 -18.31 -9.26
N LEU A 424 1.20 -17.73 -9.10
CA LEU A 424 1.42 -16.29 -9.04
C LEU A 424 2.27 -15.90 -10.25
N ILE A 425 1.81 -14.92 -11.02
CA ILE A 425 2.42 -14.49 -12.28
C ILE A 425 2.64 -12.98 -12.20
N ALA A 426 3.81 -12.52 -12.64
CA ALA A 426 4.06 -11.12 -12.93
C ALA A 426 4.25 -10.89 -14.43
N LEU A 427 3.88 -9.70 -14.89
CA LEU A 427 4.20 -9.17 -16.21
C LEU A 427 4.79 -7.77 -16.00
N TYR A 428 5.98 -7.51 -16.53
CA TYR A 428 6.67 -6.23 -16.33
C TYR A 428 7.27 -5.65 -17.62
N GLU A 429 7.22 -4.33 -17.71
CA GLU A 429 7.79 -3.54 -18.80
C GLU A 429 9.30 -3.36 -18.56
N LYS A 430 10.12 -3.72 -19.54
CA LYS A 430 11.58 -3.62 -19.52
C LYS A 430 12.03 -2.51 -20.46
N LYS A 431 12.43 -1.35 -19.92
CA LYS A 431 12.96 -0.21 -20.68
C LYS A 431 14.47 -0.21 -20.71
N LYS A 432 15.04 -0.32 -21.91
CA LYS A 432 16.47 -0.15 -22.19
C LYS A 432 16.97 1.28 -21.84
N GLY A 433 18.26 1.54 -22.07
CA GLY A 433 18.91 2.80 -21.70
C GLY A 433 18.27 4.04 -22.34
N GLU A 434 18.56 5.22 -21.79
CA GLU A 434 18.06 6.49 -22.33
C GLU A 434 18.55 6.69 -23.78
N GLY A 435 17.63 6.60 -24.74
CA GLY A 435 17.90 6.63 -26.18
C GLY A 435 17.78 5.28 -26.91
N GLU A 436 17.66 4.15 -26.19
CA GLU A 436 17.55 2.81 -26.79
C GLU A 436 16.09 2.34 -26.92
N LYS A 437 15.63 2.13 -28.16
CA LYS A 437 14.42 1.35 -28.47
C LYS A 437 14.77 -0.10 -28.85
N PRO A 438 13.84 -1.07 -28.76
CA PRO A 438 12.49 -0.98 -28.20
C PRO A 438 12.43 -1.34 -26.71
N SER A 439 11.38 -0.89 -26.02
CA SER A 439 10.95 -1.43 -24.72
C SER A 439 10.18 -2.74 -24.92
N GLY A 440 10.46 -3.75 -24.09
CA GLY A 440 9.85 -5.08 -24.17
C GLY A 440 9.00 -5.45 -22.95
N MET A 441 8.32 -6.59 -23.02
CA MET A 441 7.56 -7.17 -21.92
C MET A 441 8.17 -8.49 -21.46
N VAL A 442 8.27 -8.69 -20.14
CA VAL A 442 8.74 -9.92 -19.53
C VAL A 442 7.65 -10.50 -18.63
N SER A 443 7.26 -11.74 -18.87
CA SER A 443 6.44 -12.51 -17.93
C SER A 443 7.32 -13.41 -17.07
N VAL A 444 6.94 -13.64 -15.81
CA VAL A 444 7.64 -14.60 -14.94
C VAL A 444 6.67 -15.30 -13.99
N ARG A 445 6.84 -16.62 -13.88
CA ARG A 445 6.12 -17.49 -12.94
C ARG A 445 6.79 -17.42 -11.58
N LEU A 446 6.12 -16.80 -10.61
CA LEU A 446 6.66 -16.51 -9.28
C LEU A 446 6.55 -17.71 -8.30
N THR A 447 6.92 -18.91 -8.74
CA THR A 447 6.81 -20.15 -7.94
C THR A 447 7.60 -20.06 -6.63
N ALA A 448 8.85 -19.60 -6.68
CA ALA A 448 9.72 -19.50 -5.50
C ALA A 448 9.25 -18.41 -4.52
N GLN A 449 8.81 -17.27 -5.05
CA GLN A 449 8.28 -16.16 -4.25
C GLN A 449 6.91 -16.53 -3.64
N LEU A 450 6.06 -17.27 -4.35
CA LEU A 450 4.80 -17.78 -3.81
C LEU A 450 5.04 -18.80 -2.68
N GLN A 451 6.07 -19.64 -2.77
CA GLN A 451 6.43 -20.51 -1.64
C GLN A 451 6.89 -19.67 -0.43
N ARG A 452 7.78 -18.69 -0.62
CA ARG A 452 8.18 -17.76 0.46
C ARG A 452 6.99 -17.03 1.09
N VAL A 453 5.99 -16.63 0.30
CA VAL A 453 4.73 -16.06 0.81
C VAL A 453 4.05 -17.04 1.78
N LYS A 454 3.94 -18.33 1.43
CA LYS A 454 3.39 -19.35 2.35
C LYS A 454 4.23 -19.51 3.61
N ASP A 455 5.55 -19.53 3.48
CA ASP A 455 6.48 -19.69 4.61
C ASP A 455 6.37 -18.51 5.60
N VAL A 456 6.23 -17.29 5.09
CA VAL A 456 5.96 -16.07 5.88
C VAL A 456 4.59 -16.13 6.54
N LEU A 457 3.53 -16.52 5.82
CA LEU A 457 2.17 -16.65 6.37
C LEU A 457 2.07 -17.71 7.46
N ALA A 458 2.76 -18.84 7.30
CA ALA A 458 2.89 -19.88 8.32
C ALA A 458 3.68 -19.38 9.55
N THR A 459 4.66 -18.49 9.36
CA THR A 459 5.40 -17.85 10.45
C THR A 459 4.51 -16.86 11.21
N TRP A 460 3.82 -15.94 10.51
CA TRP A 460 2.85 -15.02 11.12
C TRP A 460 1.79 -15.78 11.93
N LYS A 461 1.25 -16.88 11.39
CA LYS A 461 0.28 -17.73 12.10
C LYS A 461 0.85 -18.30 13.42
N LYS A 462 2.08 -18.82 13.42
CA LYS A 462 2.73 -19.33 14.66
C LYS A 462 2.94 -18.24 15.70
N VAL A 463 3.26 -17.01 15.27
CA VAL A 463 3.40 -15.87 16.19
C VAL A 463 2.04 -15.40 16.70
N ASP A 464 1.04 -15.27 15.83
CA ASP A 464 -0.35 -14.98 16.22
C ASP A 464 -0.88 -16.00 17.23
N GLU A 465 -0.57 -17.29 17.07
CA GLU A 465 -0.93 -18.37 18.01
C GLU A 465 -0.20 -18.23 19.36
N ARG A 466 1.12 -17.98 19.37
CA ARG A 466 1.91 -17.73 20.60
C ARG A 466 1.44 -16.49 21.35
N VAL A 467 1.18 -15.40 20.63
CA VAL A 467 0.67 -14.14 21.19
C VAL A 467 -0.78 -14.29 21.66
N SER A 468 -1.60 -15.11 21.01
CA SER A 468 -2.96 -15.40 21.45
C SER A 468 -3.02 -16.15 22.78
N GLN A 469 -2.08 -17.06 23.04
CA GLN A 469 -1.97 -17.81 24.30
C GLN A 469 -1.70 -16.91 25.52
N VAL A 470 -1.25 -15.68 25.30
CA VAL A 470 -1.02 -14.65 26.34
C VAL A 470 -2.34 -14.24 27.01
N CYS A 471 -3.47 -14.28 26.30
CA CYS A 471 -4.80 -14.23 26.92
C CYS A 471 -5.38 -15.65 27.03
N PRO A 472 -5.04 -16.42 28.09
CA PRO A 472 -5.81 -17.61 28.39
C PRO A 472 -7.24 -17.18 28.69
N THR A 473 -8.21 -17.78 27.98
CA THR A 473 -9.64 -17.53 28.20
C THR A 473 -9.95 -17.68 29.68
N SER A 474 -10.71 -16.73 30.26
CA SER A 474 -11.02 -16.72 31.69
C SER A 474 -11.96 -17.86 32.10
N LEU A 475 -11.41 -19.07 32.20
CA LEU A 475 -12.11 -20.32 32.51
C LEU A 475 -12.48 -20.48 34.00
N ALA A 476 -12.35 -19.41 34.80
CA ALA A 476 -12.48 -19.46 36.26
C ALA A 476 -13.20 -18.26 36.90
N LEU A 477 -14.00 -17.48 36.17
CA LEU A 477 -14.91 -16.48 36.76
C LEU A 477 -16.37 -16.74 36.38
N LYS A 478 -17.22 -16.91 37.41
CA LYS A 478 -18.67 -17.13 37.29
C LYS A 478 -19.43 -15.81 37.09
N ASP A 479 -19.26 -15.16 35.95
CA ASP A 479 -20.33 -14.31 35.38
C ASP A 479 -20.06 -13.99 33.90
N PRO A 480 -20.95 -14.33 32.94
CA PRO A 480 -20.74 -14.07 31.52
C PRO A 480 -21.10 -12.61 31.13
N SER A 481 -20.79 -11.65 32.00
CA SER A 481 -21.32 -10.28 31.96
C SER A 481 -20.26 -9.19 31.72
N ALA A 482 -19.30 -9.45 30.84
CA ALA A 482 -18.49 -8.42 30.18
C ALA A 482 -17.89 -8.95 28.87
N ASP A 483 -17.76 -8.09 27.86
CA ASP A 483 -16.79 -8.28 26.78
C ASP A 483 -15.39 -8.14 27.39
N THR A 484 -14.69 -9.26 27.59
CA THR A 484 -13.37 -9.27 28.24
C THR A 484 -12.32 -8.68 27.30
N ASP A 485 -11.78 -7.52 27.64
CA ASP A 485 -10.72 -6.84 26.87
C ASP A 485 -9.44 -7.68 26.68
N CYS A 486 -9.26 -8.72 27.51
CA CYS A 486 -8.34 -9.82 27.25
C CYS A 486 -9.03 -10.90 26.39
N SER A 487 -8.94 -10.78 25.07
CA SER A 487 -9.25 -11.86 24.13
C SER A 487 -8.16 -11.96 23.07
N ALA A 488 -7.91 -13.16 22.54
CA ALA A 488 -6.85 -13.44 21.57
C ALA A 488 -6.85 -12.45 20.39
N GLY A 489 -8.03 -12.25 19.78
CA GLY A 489 -8.20 -11.30 18.67
C GLY A 489 -8.07 -9.82 19.06
N LYS A 490 -8.26 -9.43 20.33
CA LYS A 490 -7.97 -8.07 20.79
C LYS A 490 -6.47 -7.84 20.93
N ILE A 491 -5.69 -8.83 21.37
CA ILE A 491 -4.22 -8.70 21.46
C ILE A 491 -3.58 -8.68 20.06
N THR A 492 -3.89 -9.60 19.15
CA THR A 492 -3.22 -9.62 17.83
C THR A 492 -3.68 -8.50 16.90
N ALA A 493 -4.86 -7.90 17.14
CA ALA A 493 -5.37 -6.79 16.33
C ALA A 493 -4.41 -5.59 16.29
N GLY A 494 -3.78 -5.37 15.13
CA GLY A 494 -2.90 -4.22 14.89
C GLY A 494 -1.53 -4.31 15.56
N LEU A 495 -1.14 -5.46 16.12
CA LEU A 495 0.25 -5.79 16.42
C LEU A 495 1.00 -5.96 15.09
N VAL A 496 2.16 -5.33 14.92
CA VAL A 496 2.92 -5.30 13.64
C VAL A 496 4.31 -5.91 13.76
N GLY A 497 4.93 -5.80 14.93
CA GLY A 497 6.27 -6.32 15.18
C GLY A 497 6.42 -6.75 16.63
N PHE A 498 7.22 -7.79 16.84
CA PHE A 498 7.42 -8.43 18.14
C PHE A 498 8.88 -8.85 18.28
N LEU A 499 9.58 -8.32 19.28
CA LEU A 499 10.95 -8.71 19.61
C LEU A 499 10.93 -9.59 20.88
N SER A 500 11.35 -10.84 20.74
CA SER A 500 11.34 -11.84 21.81
C SER A 500 12.69 -12.58 21.88
N GLY A 501 12.73 -13.91 22.04
CA GLY A 501 13.98 -14.66 22.18
C GLY A 501 14.94 -14.64 20.97
N ASN A 502 14.53 -14.15 19.79
CA ASN A 502 15.34 -14.21 18.57
C ASN A 502 16.42 -13.11 18.47
N PHE A 503 17.51 -13.24 19.25
CA PHE A 503 18.69 -12.38 19.19
C PHE A 503 19.95 -13.14 18.72
N SER A 504 20.66 -12.57 17.74
CA SER A 504 21.94 -13.07 17.18
C SER A 504 22.59 -12.02 16.28
N ASP A 505 23.91 -12.04 16.06
CA ASP A 505 24.64 -11.15 15.12
C ASP A 505 24.45 -9.63 15.32
N ASN A 506 24.21 -9.19 16.57
CA ASN A 506 23.76 -7.82 16.91
C ASN A 506 22.41 -7.43 16.28
N LYS A 507 21.60 -8.39 15.85
CA LYS A 507 20.23 -8.24 15.39
C LYS A 507 19.27 -8.88 16.37
N TRP A 508 18.36 -8.07 16.90
CA TRP A 508 17.18 -8.56 17.60
C TRP A 508 16.07 -8.65 16.55
N ARG A 509 15.78 -9.87 16.10
CA ARG A 509 14.96 -10.12 14.91
C ARG A 509 13.48 -9.98 15.26
N ASP A 510 12.71 -9.46 14.31
CA ASP A 510 11.25 -9.39 14.42
C ASP A 510 10.65 -10.77 14.17
N GLU A 511 9.88 -11.27 15.14
CA GLU A 511 9.22 -12.58 15.05
C GLU A 511 8.20 -12.62 13.90
N TYR A 512 7.62 -11.46 13.52
CA TYR A 512 6.77 -11.31 12.33
C TYR A 512 7.55 -11.09 11.02
N LEU A 513 8.87 -11.22 11.03
CA LEU A 513 9.78 -11.04 9.89
C LEU A 513 9.76 -9.63 9.26
N GLY A 514 9.20 -8.63 9.95
CA GLY A 514 9.03 -7.27 9.44
C GLY A 514 10.33 -6.48 9.42
N VAL A 515 10.80 -6.02 10.59
CA VAL A 515 11.99 -5.14 10.68
C VAL A 515 12.82 -5.48 11.92
N ASP A 516 14.04 -5.98 11.73
CA ASP A 516 14.99 -6.22 12.83
C ASP A 516 15.33 -4.92 13.59
N ALA A 517 15.49 -5.01 14.91
CA ALA A 517 16.20 -4.00 15.69
C ALA A 517 17.71 -4.28 15.70
N THR A 518 18.54 -3.24 15.56
CA THR A 518 20.00 -3.38 15.56
C THR A 518 20.58 -2.99 16.93
N VAL A 519 21.32 -3.92 17.54
CA VAL A 519 22.05 -3.67 18.79
C VAL A 519 23.32 -2.86 18.52
N LYS A 520 23.63 -1.97 19.46
CA LYS A 520 24.75 -1.02 19.52
C LYS A 520 25.38 -1.11 20.91
N GLY A 521 26.58 -0.57 21.09
CA GLY A 521 27.49 -1.01 22.15
C GLY A 521 28.32 -2.21 21.67
N GLY A 522 29.15 -2.79 22.53
CA GLY A 522 29.91 -4.00 22.17
C GLY A 522 29.00 -5.22 22.01
N ALA A 523 29.35 -6.13 21.10
CA ALA A 523 28.60 -7.39 20.92
C ALA A 523 28.61 -8.27 22.19
N ALA A 524 29.65 -8.16 23.01
CA ALA A 524 29.78 -8.82 24.31
C ALA A 524 29.05 -8.10 25.47
N GLU A 525 28.35 -7.00 25.18
CA GLU A 525 27.63 -6.16 26.16
C GLU A 525 26.09 -6.32 26.02
N ALA A 526 25.64 -7.28 25.21
CA ALA A 526 24.25 -7.70 25.07
C ALA A 526 24.12 -9.24 25.08
N THR A 527 23.29 -9.78 25.98
CA THR A 527 23.12 -11.22 26.21
C THR A 527 21.70 -11.67 25.88
N LYS A 528 21.55 -12.74 25.09
CA LYS A 528 20.26 -13.37 24.74
C LYS A 528 19.59 -13.94 26.01
N THR A 529 18.30 -13.71 26.18
CA THR A 529 17.46 -14.41 27.18
C THR A 529 16.40 -15.28 26.50
N SER A 530 15.52 -15.92 27.28
CA SER A 530 14.37 -16.69 26.77
C SER A 530 13.44 -15.89 25.87
N ASP A 531 13.22 -14.63 26.19
CA ASP A 531 12.13 -13.80 25.68
C ASP A 531 12.57 -12.36 25.38
N GLY A 532 13.88 -12.10 25.36
CA GLY A 532 14.48 -10.84 24.98
C GLY A 532 16.00 -10.77 25.14
N VAL A 533 16.49 -9.62 25.62
CA VAL A 533 17.93 -9.30 25.70
C VAL A 533 18.25 -8.55 27.01
N THR A 534 19.35 -8.93 27.65
CA THR A 534 19.98 -8.17 28.74
C THR A 534 21.09 -7.29 28.19
N PHE A 535 21.03 -5.99 28.46
CA PHE A 535 21.96 -4.97 27.98
C PHE A 535 22.83 -4.44 29.13
N GLN A 536 24.15 -4.28 28.91
CA GLN A 536 25.08 -3.69 29.87
C GLN A 536 26.14 -2.82 29.17
N GLY A 537 25.80 -1.56 28.87
CA GLY A 537 26.59 -0.69 27.98
C GLY A 537 26.18 -0.79 26.50
N ALA A 538 25.19 -1.64 26.20
CA ALA A 538 24.57 -1.82 24.89
C ALA A 538 23.12 -1.30 24.86
N TRP A 539 22.55 -1.19 23.66
CA TRP A 539 21.13 -0.87 23.44
C TRP A 539 20.67 -1.32 22.05
N ALA A 540 19.37 -1.50 21.85
CA ALA A 540 18.78 -1.75 20.54
C ALA A 540 18.13 -0.49 19.94
N GLU A 541 18.37 -0.26 18.65
CA GLU A 541 17.68 0.74 17.83
C GLU A 541 16.73 0.03 16.85
N TRP A 542 15.43 0.23 17.01
CA TRP A 542 14.39 -0.37 16.15
C TRP A 542 13.92 0.69 15.13
N PRO A 543 14.33 0.62 13.86
CA PRO A 543 14.26 1.76 12.95
C PRO A 543 12.83 2.03 12.46
N VAL A 544 12.51 3.32 12.29
CA VAL A 544 11.24 3.81 11.70
C VAL A 544 11.57 4.59 10.43
N GLY A 545 11.86 5.89 10.53
CA GLY A 545 12.39 6.66 9.41
C GLY A 545 13.84 6.27 9.05
N ALA A 546 14.58 5.69 10.00
CA ALA A 546 15.94 5.19 9.78
C ALA A 546 15.99 3.92 8.89
N GLN A 547 14.85 3.35 8.49
CA GLN A 547 14.78 2.32 7.44
C GLN A 547 15.17 2.88 6.06
N GLY A 548 15.16 4.21 5.89
CA GLY A 548 15.63 4.86 4.67
C GLY A 548 14.51 5.16 3.68
N GLU A 549 14.56 4.55 2.50
CA GLU A 549 13.62 4.81 1.39
C GLU A 549 12.25 4.18 1.63
N ASN A 550 12.21 2.86 1.84
CA ASN A 550 11.01 2.15 2.27
C ASN A 550 10.95 2.15 3.80
N GLN A 551 9.78 2.46 4.36
CA GLN A 551 9.56 2.70 5.79
C GLN A 551 8.30 1.99 6.25
N LEU A 552 8.41 0.69 6.52
CA LEU A 552 7.32 -0.20 6.91
C LEU A 552 6.60 0.31 8.16
N TYR A 553 7.33 0.95 9.08
CA TYR A 553 6.77 1.47 10.32
C TYR A 553 6.37 2.96 10.25
N HIS A 554 6.19 3.50 9.04
CA HIS A 554 5.81 4.91 8.84
C HIS A 554 4.51 5.31 9.56
N PHE A 555 3.61 4.36 9.86
CA PHE A 555 2.42 4.56 10.68
C PHE A 555 2.71 5.19 12.06
N ALA A 556 3.90 4.93 12.62
CA ALA A 556 4.32 5.49 13.91
C ALA A 556 4.40 7.03 13.88
N ASN A 557 4.47 7.66 12.71
CA ASN A 557 4.35 9.11 12.56
C ASN A 557 2.89 9.63 12.75
N TYR A 558 1.93 8.77 13.12
CA TYR A 558 0.51 9.11 13.30
C TYR A 558 -0.08 8.47 14.55
N LYS A 559 0.17 7.18 14.77
CA LYS A 559 -0.31 6.43 15.94
C LYS A 559 0.54 5.17 16.13
N PHE A 560 0.84 4.83 17.37
CA PHE A 560 1.42 3.53 17.71
C PHE A 560 1.21 3.22 19.20
N THR A 561 1.45 1.98 19.59
CA THR A 561 1.77 1.63 20.99
C THR A 561 3.02 0.77 20.99
N LEU A 562 4.02 1.14 21.79
CA LEU A 562 5.21 0.34 22.07
C LEU A 562 5.10 -0.14 23.51
N VAL A 563 5.07 -1.45 23.74
CA VAL A 563 5.05 -2.08 25.07
C VAL A 563 6.32 -2.91 25.24
N ALA A 564 6.89 -2.92 26.44
CA ALA A 564 7.97 -3.85 26.81
C ALA A 564 7.86 -4.27 28.29
N THR A 565 8.45 -5.41 28.60
CA THR A 565 8.70 -5.87 29.96
C THR A 565 10.16 -5.62 30.32
N VAL A 566 10.45 -5.07 31.50
CA VAL A 566 11.79 -4.59 31.87
C VAL A 566 12.16 -4.97 33.31
N SER A 567 13.42 -5.35 33.54
CA SER A 567 14.06 -5.32 34.87
C SER A 567 15.37 -4.54 34.82
N ILE A 568 15.72 -3.94 35.96
CA ILE A 568 16.98 -3.26 36.21
C ILE A 568 17.65 -4.07 37.31
N ASP A 569 18.78 -4.71 37.06
CA ASP A 569 19.21 -5.85 37.89
C ASP A 569 20.09 -5.43 39.09
N GLY A 570 20.51 -4.15 39.12
CA GLY A 570 21.34 -3.54 40.16
C GLY A 570 20.92 -2.12 40.51
N VAL A 571 21.83 -1.32 41.09
CA VAL A 571 21.61 0.08 41.45
C VAL A 571 22.67 0.95 40.76
N PRO A 572 22.31 1.95 39.93
CA PRO A 572 23.29 2.67 39.13
C PRO A 572 24.12 3.65 39.97
N GLU A 573 25.36 3.87 39.54
CA GLU A 573 26.30 4.76 40.21
C GLU A 573 26.00 6.23 39.85
N GLY A 574 25.51 6.99 40.83
CA GLY A 574 25.20 8.41 40.69
C GLY A 574 23.73 8.75 40.39
N ASP A 575 23.49 10.04 40.22
CA ASP A 575 22.15 10.64 40.14
C ASP A 575 21.66 10.90 38.70
N THR A 576 22.49 10.63 37.69
CA THR A 576 22.16 10.85 36.27
C THR A 576 21.05 9.90 35.82
N PRO A 577 19.96 10.39 35.19
CA PRO A 577 18.92 9.52 34.64
C PRO A 577 19.44 8.68 33.47
N ILE A 578 19.37 7.35 33.60
CA ILE A 578 19.74 6.40 32.56
C ILE A 578 18.51 6.11 31.69
N PRO A 579 18.53 6.38 30.37
CA PRO A 579 17.42 6.07 29.46
C PRO A 579 17.17 4.55 29.38
N LEU A 580 15.90 4.17 29.26
CA LEU A 580 15.44 2.78 29.31
C LEU A 580 14.72 2.35 28.02
N MET A 581 13.71 3.13 27.61
CA MET A 581 12.96 2.89 26.37
C MET A 581 12.35 4.19 25.88
N GLY A 582 12.34 4.43 24.57
CA GLY A 582 11.73 5.65 24.04
C GLY A 582 11.77 5.81 22.53
N VAL A 583 11.51 7.04 22.10
CA VAL A 583 11.35 7.45 20.70
C VAL A 583 12.35 8.55 20.40
N LYS A 584 13.15 8.40 19.34
CA LYS A 584 13.94 9.51 18.80
C LYS A 584 13.33 10.11 17.53
N ARG A 585 13.52 11.42 17.37
CA ARG A 585 13.16 12.22 16.21
C ARG A 585 14.38 12.46 15.32
N MET A 586 14.20 12.52 14.01
CA MET A 586 15.19 13.03 13.06
C MET A 586 15.49 14.52 13.33
N ASN A 587 16.76 14.90 13.46
CA ASN A 587 17.19 16.29 13.60
C ASN A 587 18.47 16.55 12.77
N GLY A 588 18.35 16.34 11.46
CA GLY A 588 19.50 16.29 10.56
C GLY A 588 20.34 15.03 10.79
N VAL A 589 21.66 15.20 10.94
CA VAL A 589 22.62 14.08 11.08
C VAL A 589 22.51 13.34 12.42
N LYS A 590 21.96 13.99 13.45
CA LYS A 590 21.74 13.37 14.77
C LYS A 590 20.25 13.23 15.05
N SER A 591 19.87 12.20 15.80
CA SER A 591 18.51 12.02 16.30
C SER A 591 18.41 12.43 17.77
N THR A 592 17.28 13.02 18.16
CA THR A 592 17.07 13.57 19.52
C THR A 592 15.90 12.86 20.19
N VAL A 593 16.00 12.57 21.49
CA VAL A 593 14.89 12.01 22.28
C VAL A 593 13.67 12.93 22.20
N LEU A 594 12.53 12.36 21.79
CA LEU A 594 11.25 13.05 21.69
C LEU A 594 10.39 12.78 22.93
N LEU A 595 10.27 11.50 23.28
CA LEU A 595 9.61 10.99 24.46
C LEU A 595 10.31 9.69 24.89
N GLY A 596 10.46 9.45 26.19
CA GLY A 596 10.98 8.18 26.68
C GLY A 596 10.97 8.06 28.20
N LEU A 597 11.30 6.87 28.68
CA LEU A 597 11.49 6.55 30.08
C LEU A 597 12.97 6.51 30.43
N SER A 598 13.30 7.00 31.62
CA SER A 598 14.59 6.80 32.29
C SER A 598 14.40 6.33 33.73
N TYR A 599 15.50 5.91 34.37
CA TYR A 599 15.55 5.58 35.80
C TYR A 599 16.78 6.22 36.45
N ASN A 600 16.70 6.55 37.73
CA ASN A 600 17.84 7.05 38.51
C ASN A 600 17.92 6.40 39.91
N ASN A 601 19.08 6.51 40.56
CA ASN A 601 19.30 6.04 41.94
C ASN A 601 18.76 7.04 42.98
N ARG A 602 18.89 8.34 42.69
CA ARG A 602 18.56 9.47 43.58
C ARG A 602 17.17 9.38 44.22
N GLU A 603 16.18 9.15 43.39
CA GLU A 603 14.75 9.11 43.74
C GLU A 603 14.23 7.67 43.82
N LYS A 604 14.90 6.72 43.15
CA LYS A 604 14.43 5.35 42.85
C LYS A 604 13.06 5.32 42.16
N LYS A 605 12.76 6.37 41.42
CA LYS A 605 11.61 6.53 40.53
C LYS A 605 12.00 6.27 39.08
N LEU A 606 11.02 5.91 38.27
CA LEU A 606 11.10 6.13 36.82
C LEU A 606 10.88 7.62 36.53
N GLU A 607 11.36 8.10 35.39
CA GLU A 607 11.25 9.50 34.97
C GLU A 607 10.83 9.62 33.51
N LEU A 608 10.11 10.69 33.19
CA LEU A 608 9.69 11.00 31.82
C LEU A 608 10.68 11.96 31.15
N LEU A 609 11.39 11.46 30.14
CA LEU A 609 12.18 12.28 29.23
C LEU A 609 11.27 12.87 28.15
N SER A 610 11.29 14.20 27.98
CA SER A 610 10.52 14.90 26.94
C SER A 610 11.36 16.00 26.26
N SER A 611 11.13 16.21 24.97
CA SER A 611 11.89 17.15 24.13
C SER A 611 11.87 18.59 24.65
N GLY A 612 12.94 19.00 25.35
CA GLY A 612 13.13 20.37 25.83
C GLY A 612 12.49 20.69 27.19
N GLY A 613 11.94 19.68 27.88
CA GLY A 613 11.49 19.81 29.26
C GLY A 613 12.60 19.53 30.27
N LYS A 614 12.30 19.75 31.56
CA LYS A 614 12.95 18.95 32.62
C LYS A 614 12.34 17.55 32.61
N ALA A 615 13.06 16.56 33.14
CA ALA A 615 12.46 15.27 33.44
C ALA A 615 11.35 15.44 34.50
N SER A 616 10.20 14.79 34.30
CA SER A 616 9.17 14.66 35.34
C SER A 616 9.42 13.39 36.15
N GLU A 617 9.42 13.52 37.47
CA GLU A 617 9.39 12.39 38.40
C GLU A 617 8.08 11.60 38.21
N LEU A 618 8.17 10.29 37.94
CA LEU A 618 7.01 9.42 37.91
C LEU A 618 6.76 8.81 39.30
N SER A 619 5.49 8.69 39.70
CA SER A 619 5.10 8.12 41.00
C SER A 619 5.39 6.61 41.17
N SER A 620 5.99 5.99 40.16
CA SER A 620 6.33 4.56 40.14
C SER A 620 7.77 4.34 40.60
N ASN A 621 7.91 3.91 41.86
CA ASN A 621 9.18 3.46 42.41
C ASN A 621 9.61 2.14 41.73
N TRP A 622 10.86 2.09 41.27
CA TRP A 622 11.48 0.86 40.76
C TRP A 622 12.28 0.17 41.88
N LYS A 623 12.65 -1.10 41.66
CA LYS A 623 13.53 -1.87 42.57
C LYS A 623 14.46 -2.79 41.77
N PRO A 624 15.70 -3.02 42.21
CA PRO A 624 16.60 -4.00 41.60
C PRO A 624 15.94 -5.38 41.47
N GLY A 625 16.07 -5.99 40.30
CA GLY A 625 15.48 -7.30 39.97
C GLY A 625 13.94 -7.34 39.91
N LYS A 626 13.22 -6.23 40.16
CA LYS A 626 11.75 -6.20 40.01
C LYS A 626 11.40 -5.92 38.56
N THR A 627 10.71 -6.87 37.93
CA THR A 627 10.07 -6.69 36.64
C THR A 627 8.97 -5.61 36.70
N HIS A 628 8.93 -4.75 35.68
CA HIS A 628 7.87 -3.79 35.41
C HIS A 628 7.36 -3.96 33.97
N GLN A 629 6.11 -3.59 33.70
CA GLN A 629 5.67 -3.32 32.32
C GLN A 629 5.78 -1.83 32.04
N VAL A 630 6.31 -1.46 30.87
CA VAL A 630 6.40 -0.08 30.40
C VAL A 630 5.74 0.04 29.03
N ALA A 631 5.00 1.11 28.79
CA ALA A 631 4.43 1.38 27.47
C ALA A 631 4.42 2.86 27.09
N ILE A 632 4.56 3.13 25.79
CA ILE A 632 4.48 4.45 25.18
C ILE A 632 3.40 4.39 24.09
N VAL A 633 2.34 5.18 24.26
CA VAL A 633 1.23 5.33 23.30
C VAL A 633 1.35 6.67 22.60
N LEU A 634 1.26 6.69 21.26
CA LEU A 634 1.02 7.90 20.49
C LEU A 634 -0.41 7.90 19.95
N GLN A 635 -1.15 8.97 20.27
CA GLN A 635 -2.48 9.23 19.72
C GLN A 635 -2.47 10.48 18.81
N ASN A 636 -3.10 10.34 17.64
CA ASN A 636 -3.39 11.40 16.67
C ASN A 636 -2.17 12.22 16.18
N GLY A 637 -0.94 11.73 16.37
CA GLY A 637 0.30 12.44 16.01
C GLY A 637 0.58 13.71 16.81
N ILE A 638 -0.09 13.88 17.96
CA ILE A 638 -0.02 15.11 18.79
C ILE A 638 0.06 14.85 20.30
N GLN A 639 -0.32 13.67 20.78
CA GLN A 639 -0.39 13.34 22.21
C GLN A 639 0.36 12.03 22.49
N GLY A 640 1.41 12.10 23.31
CA GLY A 640 2.15 10.94 23.77
C GLY A 640 1.80 10.65 25.23
N PHE A 641 1.52 9.38 25.56
CA PHE A 641 1.21 8.94 26.92
C PHE A 641 2.16 7.83 27.34
N VAL A 642 2.54 7.81 28.62
CA VAL A 642 3.44 6.80 29.17
C VAL A 642 2.76 6.06 30.32
N TYR A 643 2.93 4.73 30.33
CA TYR A 643 2.33 3.81 31.27
C TYR A 643 3.41 2.99 31.98
N VAL A 644 3.20 2.71 33.27
CA VAL A 644 4.02 1.81 34.09
C VAL A 644 3.10 0.87 34.86
N ASP A 645 3.38 -0.43 34.84
CA ASP A 645 2.59 -1.49 35.47
C ASP A 645 1.07 -1.36 35.14
N GLY A 646 0.76 -1.15 33.86
CA GLY A 646 -0.58 -0.92 33.32
C GLY A 646 -1.18 0.47 33.60
N ARG A 647 -0.57 1.30 34.45
CA ARG A 647 -1.09 2.60 34.89
C ARG A 647 -0.50 3.74 34.08
N ARG A 648 -1.37 4.55 33.49
CA ARG A 648 -1.03 5.84 32.86
C ARG A 648 -0.43 6.79 33.90
N VAL A 649 0.69 7.43 33.60
CA VAL A 649 1.38 8.31 34.56
C VAL A 649 1.32 9.78 34.14
N GLU A 650 1.83 10.14 32.96
CA GLU A 650 1.77 11.51 32.44
C GLU A 650 1.58 11.51 30.90
N GLY A 651 1.13 12.64 30.36
CA GLY A 651 1.00 12.88 28.92
C GLY A 651 1.82 14.06 28.44
N ALA A 652 2.72 13.83 27.48
CA ALA A 652 3.56 14.84 26.88
C ALA A 652 2.97 15.37 25.56
N PRO A 653 3.11 16.67 25.25
CA PRO A 653 2.85 17.21 23.92
C PRO A 653 3.78 16.58 22.88
N PHE A 654 3.24 15.80 21.96
CA PHE A 654 4.01 15.06 20.95
C PHE A 654 3.90 15.77 19.60
N ASP A 655 4.32 17.04 19.53
CA ASP A 655 4.07 17.90 18.38
C ASP A 655 4.85 17.47 17.14
N MET A 656 4.18 16.72 16.25
CA MET A 656 4.76 16.14 15.04
C MET A 656 4.09 16.71 13.78
N LYS A 657 3.93 18.04 13.73
CA LYS A 657 3.43 18.79 12.56
C LYS A 657 4.26 18.59 11.28
N ASP A 658 5.55 18.32 11.41
CA ASP A 658 6.50 18.23 10.29
C ASP A 658 7.01 16.79 10.13
N LYS A 659 6.25 15.97 9.41
CA LYS A 659 6.44 14.51 9.32
C LYS A 659 7.48 14.07 8.29
N GLY A 660 8.14 15.01 7.61
CA GLY A 660 9.23 14.75 6.68
C GLY A 660 10.55 14.60 7.43
N SER A 661 11.42 15.60 7.29
CA SER A 661 12.77 15.62 7.89
C SER A 661 12.80 15.69 9.43
N LYS A 662 11.63 15.74 10.09
CA LYS A 662 11.46 15.73 11.55
C LYS A 662 10.51 14.61 12.05
N GLY A 663 10.34 13.56 11.26
CA GLY A 663 9.64 12.32 11.68
C GLY A 663 10.42 11.51 12.73
N ILE A 664 9.84 10.37 13.15
CA ILE A 664 10.49 9.42 14.07
C ILE A 664 11.66 8.73 13.34
N SER A 665 12.87 8.76 13.91
CA SER A 665 14.01 8.02 13.37
C SER A 665 13.93 6.54 13.74
N HIS A 666 13.75 6.26 15.03
CA HIS A 666 13.75 4.92 15.60
C HIS A 666 13.16 4.92 17.02
N PHE A 667 12.74 3.74 17.47
CA PHE A 667 12.60 3.44 18.90
C PHE A 667 13.96 3.04 19.46
N TYR A 668 14.20 3.35 20.73
CA TYR A 668 15.39 2.93 21.47
C TYR A 668 14.98 2.08 22.67
N ILE A 669 15.73 1.01 22.94
CA ILE A 669 15.38 -0.05 23.89
C ILE A 669 16.66 -0.48 24.64
N GLY A 670 16.61 -0.57 25.96
CA GLY A 670 17.80 -0.75 26.82
C GLY A 670 18.55 0.57 27.10
N GLY A 671 18.44 1.54 26.20
CA GLY A 671 18.85 2.94 26.38
C GLY A 671 19.03 3.66 25.04
N ASP A 672 19.63 4.87 25.04
CA ASP A 672 19.49 5.83 23.94
C ASP A 672 20.77 6.18 23.15
N GLY A 673 21.94 5.63 23.44
CA GLY A 673 23.19 6.00 22.74
C GLY A 673 23.85 7.28 23.22
N GLY A 674 23.44 7.83 24.35
CA GLY A 674 24.09 8.97 25.00
C GLY A 674 25.49 8.65 25.52
N SER A 675 26.34 9.68 25.62
CA SER A 675 27.73 9.58 26.12
C SER A 675 27.83 9.43 27.65
N ALA A 676 26.81 8.82 28.27
CA ALA A 676 26.76 8.57 29.71
C ALA A 676 27.19 7.15 30.08
N TRP A 677 27.20 6.21 29.11
CA TRP A 677 27.57 4.83 29.39
C TRP A 677 29.06 4.62 29.65
N SER A 678 29.27 3.78 30.65
CA SER A 678 30.50 3.16 31.08
C SER A 678 30.36 1.64 30.99
N ARG A 679 31.48 0.92 31.14
CA ARG A 679 31.47 -0.55 31.29
C ARG A 679 31.06 -1.02 32.69
N GLN A 680 30.65 -0.10 33.55
CA GLN A 680 30.32 -0.32 34.96
C GLN A 680 28.81 -0.14 35.22
N ASP A 681 28.04 0.19 34.18
CA ASP A 681 26.60 0.38 34.29
C ASP A 681 25.84 -0.90 34.61
N VAL A 682 24.63 -0.70 35.14
CA VAL A 682 23.74 -1.77 35.61
C VAL A 682 23.13 -2.54 34.44
N PRO A 683 23.12 -3.88 34.47
CA PRO A 683 22.38 -4.68 33.50
C PRO A 683 20.89 -4.36 33.51
N VAL A 684 20.34 -4.16 32.31
CA VAL A 684 18.91 -3.95 32.07
C VAL A 684 18.40 -5.07 31.18
N THR A 685 17.52 -5.91 31.69
CA THR A 685 16.87 -6.97 30.91
C THR A 685 15.57 -6.45 30.34
N VAL A 686 15.40 -6.55 29.01
CA VAL A 686 14.17 -6.16 28.31
C VAL A 686 13.62 -7.36 27.55
N THR A 687 12.35 -7.70 27.76
CA THR A 687 11.68 -8.82 27.12
C THR A 687 10.32 -8.45 26.54
N ASN A 688 9.86 -9.26 25.59
CA ASN A 688 8.54 -9.19 24.95
C ASN A 688 8.16 -7.77 24.47
N VAL A 689 8.97 -7.20 23.57
CA VAL A 689 8.72 -5.86 23.02
C VAL A 689 7.68 -5.95 21.90
N LEU A 690 6.55 -5.29 22.07
CA LEU A 690 5.40 -5.33 21.16
C LEU A 690 5.15 -3.95 20.53
N LEU A 691 5.07 -3.88 19.20
CA LEU A 691 4.78 -2.66 18.45
C LEU A 691 3.44 -2.74 17.70
N TYR A 692 2.51 -1.86 18.05
CA TYR A 692 1.18 -1.76 17.47
C TYR A 692 1.03 -0.55 16.55
N ASN A 693 0.24 -0.66 15.48
CA ASN A 693 -0.17 0.44 14.59
C ASN A 693 -1.41 1.23 15.08
N ARG A 694 -1.79 1.02 16.34
CA ARG A 694 -2.93 1.67 17.00
C ARG A 694 -2.57 2.09 18.43
N PRO A 695 -3.24 3.10 18.99
CA PRO A 695 -3.26 3.28 20.43
C PRO A 695 -3.99 2.10 21.07
N LEU A 696 -3.39 1.49 22.09
CA LEU A 696 -4.11 0.62 23.02
C LEU A 696 -4.82 1.48 24.07
N SER A 697 -5.95 1.00 24.56
CA SER A 697 -6.69 1.60 25.67
C SER A 697 -6.06 1.29 27.03
N ASP A 698 -6.42 2.09 28.03
CA ASP A 698 -6.04 1.88 29.44
C ASP A 698 -6.45 0.47 29.93
N ASN A 699 -7.57 -0.08 29.43
CA ASN A 699 -8.01 -1.45 29.72
C ASN A 699 -7.10 -2.51 29.10
N GLU A 700 -6.78 -2.40 27.81
CA GLU A 700 -5.90 -3.35 27.10
C GLU A 700 -4.50 -3.38 27.70
N LEU A 701 -3.94 -2.22 28.07
CA LEU A 701 -2.67 -2.11 28.76
C LEU A 701 -2.74 -2.70 30.19
N THR A 702 -3.84 -2.49 30.90
CA THR A 702 -4.07 -3.13 32.21
C THR A 702 -4.16 -4.65 32.10
N ALA A 703 -4.80 -5.17 31.05
CA ALA A 703 -4.89 -6.60 30.76
C ALA A 703 -3.50 -7.20 30.46
N LEU A 704 -2.77 -6.61 29.51
CA LEU A 704 -1.39 -7.01 29.16
C LEU A 704 -0.46 -7.02 30.39
N ASN A 705 -0.62 -6.07 31.31
CA ASN A 705 0.14 -6.04 32.56
C ASN A 705 -0.26 -7.16 33.53
N THR A 706 -1.57 -7.36 33.74
CA THR A 706 -2.11 -8.36 34.69
C THR A 706 -1.64 -9.78 34.37
N ILE A 707 -1.49 -10.09 33.08
CA ILE A 707 -1.04 -11.38 32.58
C ILE A 707 0.42 -11.69 32.97
N LYS A 708 1.27 -10.65 33.11
CA LYS A 708 2.74 -10.74 33.09
C LYS A 708 3.26 -11.51 31.87
N LEU A 709 3.31 -10.82 30.72
CA LEU A 709 3.90 -11.27 29.45
C LEU A 709 5.02 -12.32 29.63
N SER A 710 4.64 -13.60 29.48
CA SER A 710 5.50 -14.78 29.60
C SER A 710 5.23 -15.66 28.39
N ILE A 711 5.69 -15.21 27.22
CA ILE A 711 5.28 -15.77 25.93
C ILE A 711 6.09 -17.04 25.63
N PRO A 712 5.48 -18.22 25.46
CA PRO A 712 6.22 -19.45 25.19
C PRO A 712 7.04 -19.38 23.89
N GLN A 713 8.21 -20.03 23.90
CA GLN A 713 9.02 -20.22 22.70
C GLN A 713 8.40 -21.31 21.80
N THR A 714 8.72 -21.23 20.50
CA THR A 714 8.67 -22.39 19.62
C THR A 714 9.83 -23.30 19.98
N ALA A 715 9.57 -24.58 20.30
CA ALA A 715 10.65 -25.57 20.40
C ALA A 715 11.24 -25.81 19.00
N GLU A 716 12.56 -25.70 18.85
CA GLU A 716 13.24 -26.02 17.59
C GLU A 716 13.15 -27.52 17.30
N ALA A 717 12.82 -27.85 16.05
CA ALA A 717 12.45 -29.21 15.66
C ALA A 717 13.68 -30.06 15.34
N GLY A 718 14.41 -30.46 16.40
CA GLY A 718 15.37 -31.56 16.35
C GLY A 718 16.84 -31.16 16.32
N GLU A 719 17.39 -30.82 17.49
CA GLU A 719 18.70 -31.37 17.84
C GLU A 719 18.48 -32.58 18.75
N THR A 720 19.10 -33.72 18.42
CA THR A 720 19.06 -34.93 19.24
C THR A 720 20.12 -34.84 20.33
N ASP A 721 19.68 -34.77 21.58
CA ASP A 721 20.53 -34.76 22.77
C ASP A 721 21.26 -36.11 22.95
N GLU A 722 22.51 -36.19 22.50
CA GLU A 722 23.43 -37.30 22.81
C GLU A 722 24.70 -36.81 23.52
N GLY A 723 24.78 -37.13 24.82
CA GLY A 723 25.97 -37.79 25.37
C GLY A 723 27.20 -36.94 25.62
N THR A 724 27.30 -36.36 26.82
CA THR A 724 28.51 -35.73 27.37
C THR A 724 29.77 -36.60 27.26
N ALA A 725 30.85 -36.03 26.74
CA ALA A 725 32.24 -36.42 27.04
C ALA A 725 33.13 -35.14 27.16
N LEU A 726 34.24 -35.23 27.88
CA LEU A 726 35.12 -34.09 28.22
C LEU A 726 36.52 -34.23 27.59
N ASP A 727 37.28 -33.13 27.63
CA ASP A 727 38.71 -32.99 27.30
C ASP A 727 39.05 -32.99 25.78
N GLY A 728 39.88 -32.09 25.24
CA GLY A 728 40.56 -30.93 25.80
C GLY A 728 41.54 -30.30 24.78
N GLY A 729 42.12 -29.12 25.05
CA GLY A 729 43.27 -28.58 24.29
C GLY A 729 43.06 -27.24 23.56
N ALA A 730 43.99 -26.31 23.80
CA ALA A 730 43.95 -24.88 23.45
C ALA A 730 44.44 -24.48 22.02
N HIS A 731 44.31 -23.16 21.75
CA HIS A 731 44.96 -22.33 20.71
C HIS A 731 44.53 -22.44 19.22
N GLY A 732 44.53 -21.29 18.53
CA GLY A 732 44.51 -21.20 17.05
C GLY A 732 43.92 -19.89 16.50
N ASP A 733 44.79 -18.97 16.06
CA ASP A 733 44.49 -17.60 15.65
C ASP A 733 43.48 -17.35 14.50
N ALA A 734 42.97 -16.12 14.52
CA ALA A 734 42.20 -15.38 13.53
C ALA A 734 42.49 -15.58 12.03
N SER A 735 41.45 -15.40 11.21
CA SER A 735 41.51 -14.43 10.09
C SER A 735 40.11 -14.00 9.61
N ASN A 736 39.99 -12.75 9.13
CA ASN A 736 38.86 -12.31 8.31
C ASN A 736 39.21 -12.56 6.85
N TYR A 737 38.26 -13.02 6.01
CA TYR A 737 38.21 -12.61 4.61
C TYR A 737 36.81 -12.80 4.00
N CYS A 738 36.30 -11.75 3.36
CA CYS A 738 35.20 -11.87 2.39
C CYS A 738 35.80 -12.26 1.03
N GLY A 739 35.24 -13.26 0.35
CA GLY A 739 35.74 -13.70 -0.97
C GLY A 739 34.68 -14.43 -1.77
N SER A 740 34.20 -13.79 -2.84
CA SER A 740 33.32 -14.40 -3.84
C SER A 740 34.14 -15.08 -4.93
N GLY A 741 33.61 -16.17 -5.52
CA GLY A 741 33.88 -16.48 -6.92
C GLY A 741 34.25 -17.93 -7.26
N LEU A 742 33.39 -18.50 -8.13
CA LEU A 742 33.73 -19.35 -9.28
C LEU A 742 34.33 -20.76 -9.08
N LEU A 743 33.84 -21.66 -9.95
CA LEU A 743 34.36 -23.00 -10.22
C LEU A 743 35.79 -22.92 -10.80
N PRO A 744 36.54 -24.03 -10.73
CA PRO A 744 36.77 -24.73 -11.99
C PRO A 744 36.55 -26.25 -11.92
N SER A 745 35.97 -26.80 -12.98
CA SER A 745 36.02 -28.24 -13.27
C SER A 745 37.36 -28.62 -13.89
N LEU A 746 38.02 -29.69 -13.42
CA LEU A 746 38.64 -30.73 -14.28
C LEU A 746 39.35 -31.82 -13.43
N LEU A 747 39.11 -33.10 -13.78
CA LEU A 747 40.00 -34.27 -13.58
C LEU A 747 40.25 -34.72 -12.11
N LEU A 748 40.52 -36.00 -11.80
CA LEU A 748 40.83 -37.19 -12.61
C LEU A 748 40.46 -38.49 -11.83
N LEU A 749 40.17 -39.59 -12.55
CA LEU A 749 40.12 -41.00 -12.06
C LEU A 749 38.94 -41.35 -11.11
N LEU A 750 38.37 -42.57 -11.10
CA LEU A 750 38.65 -43.83 -11.82
C LEU A 750 37.31 -44.59 -12.00
N GLY A 751 37.06 -45.27 -13.14
CA GLY A 751 35.79 -46.01 -13.30
C GLY A 751 35.40 -46.45 -14.72
N LEU A 752 36.26 -47.18 -15.42
CA LEU A 752 35.88 -47.91 -16.64
C LEU A 752 35.99 -49.42 -16.41
N TRP A 753 34.95 -50.19 -16.73
CA TRP A 753 34.99 -51.19 -17.81
C TRP A 753 33.62 -51.85 -18.07
N VAL A 754 33.14 -51.71 -19.31
CA VAL A 754 32.59 -52.78 -20.18
C VAL A 754 31.54 -53.76 -19.61
N PHE A 755 30.31 -53.69 -20.14
CA PHE A 755 29.79 -54.66 -21.12
C PHE A 755 28.53 -54.11 -21.83
N ALA A 756 28.10 -54.72 -22.93
CA ALA A 756 27.03 -54.22 -23.80
C ALA A 756 26.21 -55.32 -24.48
N ALA A 757 24.95 -54.99 -24.80
CA ALA A 757 24.04 -55.67 -25.74
C ALA A 757 23.54 -57.10 -25.36
N PRO A 758 22.41 -57.55 -25.94
CA PRO A 758 21.48 -56.83 -26.81
C PRO A 758 20.36 -56.10 -26.05
#